data_AF-A0A661NWW8-F1
#
_entry.id   AF-A0A661NWW8-F1
#
_cell.length_a   1.000
_cell.length_b   1.000
_cell.length_c   1.000
_cell.angle_alpha   90.00
_cell.angle_beta   90.00
_cell.angle_gamma   90.00
#
_symmetry.space_group_name_H-M   'P 1'
#
loop_
_entity.id
_entity.type
_entity.pdbx_description
1 polymer ?
#
loop_
_entity_poly.entity_id
_entity_poly.type
_entity_poly.pdbx_seq_one_letter_code
_entity_poly.pdbx_strand_id
1 'polypeptide(L)'
;MNEPSPPATTIYHPRLAAYGIIIDDMRRGRCDTSSAWLEFLGRLPMVLGEGEANWSVPFSCSDRVNNIVTFAITGIIDLLRRRADPEYDRERRRALLPDESRRVVLQPPRFCPRSLPDDSPLRPVLIQALLQERHLDGGLLESWLSRFGGGAGLYQTLAGLMGDSLEYAYSQPQFSGVSQLVFLAALNALLAAKERVVKQTRLKGFSYTRLDRVVGMALHACFARSIRDAIFSRPPISGDERQARERALLLASLGPAWFTAVAGQGLDADVNPYGLPPHLEDLLQPAYQAALERDNHPRHLLDTCLRSVLNSSELYNQVLPLARVETLRRLALDHLVAAEHPGSEGDHLLATSFPSNAALQTLLDQPGVLQAVCQELRRRVVEAHSLQQMLPQTRRLLLLLEQHLESGAGEKARERNRVMLQELVERFLLRRLDDFAATHLQQARARLRDRRQEMNADKLLRLYEDGKLYRLGDDDKPLVKVRVVAELGQLFVDIKGYTRLTARAKELSMADFLRQEFYEPILEAAKKYRSGASLLPQEQSIELVNLLGDAVAFSGSIVALVELAGDIQAVFSRYRSRLEQNAPLASKELLRQASQRIEQQRSSILAEVESLNGTMKSIQQEVFRLGSLEPRQLARSLLERLDGDDSVWPRPAAGSKEVQALRARLQKFAGGRVGQKERRWLVDQACRPLLDEVRRIEQRKSELLEEDLSLVQALEEERHIQLGTELEAGLFIAYGAAPEWIGIEDETWGKLRVSVGERINEAARGTARSQAVRRQLMHALETARAQRGNPKLELPFRVYIRPVGELEMEPETYQAWQQARQQASAEAYQRFLNLFDRQARRELSQAPDSKAGQSVRSDIYNLGEAISGPALEAYLRQCRHSRRFFPVHIRPQELHPEIRERFFFEQEVLNLVIGIPLDEKGPLHIFRQVGLVVFRGFERNRPTVVYEILRPSSPLVKLI
;
A
#
# COMPACT_ATOMS: atom_id res chain seq x y z
N MET A 1 42.42 24.64 21.31
CA MET A 1 42.05 25.98 20.80
C MET A 1 40.93 25.78 19.81
N ASN A 2 39.70 26.20 20.15
CA ASN A 2 38.58 26.15 19.21
C ASN A 2 38.73 27.36 18.28
N GLU A 3 39.28 27.14 17.09
CA GLU A 3 39.20 28.15 16.03
C GLU A 3 37.71 28.44 15.75
N PRO A 4 37.33 29.72 15.64
CA PRO A 4 35.96 30.08 15.28
C PRO A 4 35.64 29.46 13.91
N SER A 5 34.55 28.69 13.85
CA SER A 5 34.10 28.10 12.60
C SER A 5 33.91 29.22 11.56
N PRO A 6 34.53 29.12 10.37
CA PRO A 6 34.36 30.13 9.33
C PRO A 6 32.88 30.27 8.96
N PRO A 7 32.42 31.47 8.53
CA PRO A 7 31.05 31.68 8.12
C PRO A 7 30.65 30.66 7.05
N ALA A 8 29.47 30.04 7.22
CA ALA A 8 29.01 28.98 6.36
C ALA A 8 28.90 29.47 4.89
N THR A 9 29.51 28.74 3.95
CA THR A 9 29.43 29.10 2.53
C THR A 9 27.97 29.06 2.06
N THR A 10 27.56 30.11 1.35
CA THR A 10 26.22 30.20 0.75
C THR A 10 26.24 29.52 -0.60
N ILE A 11 25.32 28.58 -0.83
CA ILE A 11 25.14 27.92 -2.13
C ILE A 11 24.43 28.88 -3.07
N TYR A 12 25.04 29.21 -4.22
CA TYR A 12 24.44 30.12 -5.20
C TYR A 12 23.58 29.38 -6.24
N HIS A 13 23.93 28.13 -6.57
CA HIS A 13 23.21 27.37 -7.58
C HIS A 13 21.87 26.81 -7.05
N PRO A 14 20.71 27.19 -7.63
CA PRO A 14 19.40 26.85 -7.08
C PRO A 14 19.12 25.33 -7.08
N ARG A 15 19.63 24.59 -8.06
CA ARG A 15 19.50 23.12 -8.07
C ARG A 15 20.36 22.47 -6.97
N LEU A 16 21.53 23.03 -6.66
CA LEU A 16 22.40 22.50 -5.60
C LEU A 16 21.78 22.75 -4.23
N ALA A 17 21.14 23.91 -4.03
CA ALA A 17 20.34 24.19 -2.85
C ALA A 17 19.13 23.23 -2.73
N ALA A 18 18.46 22.92 -3.85
CA ALA A 18 17.36 21.96 -3.88
C ALA A 18 17.80 20.53 -3.48
N TYR A 19 19.00 20.09 -3.92
CA TYR A 19 19.59 18.83 -3.46
C TYR A 19 19.80 18.80 -1.94
N GLY A 20 20.17 19.92 -1.32
CA GLY A 20 20.33 20.01 0.14
C GLY A 20 19.03 19.68 0.87
N ILE A 21 17.91 20.24 0.40
CA ILE A 21 16.57 19.97 0.95
C ILE A 21 16.24 18.47 0.85
N ILE A 22 16.47 17.86 -0.32
CA ILE A 22 16.14 16.44 -0.56
C ILE A 22 17.01 15.52 0.32
N ILE A 23 18.31 15.80 0.43
CA ILE A 23 19.23 15.00 1.24
C ILE A 23 18.87 15.11 2.73
N ASP A 24 18.50 16.30 3.21
CA ASP A 24 18.02 16.50 4.57
C ASP A 24 16.73 15.71 4.85
N ASP A 25 15.82 15.64 3.89
CA ASP A 25 14.60 14.84 4.02
C ASP A 25 14.88 13.35 4.10
N MET A 26 15.76 12.85 3.23
CA MET A 26 16.20 11.45 3.25
C MET A 26 16.86 11.10 4.59
N ARG A 27 17.72 11.98 5.12
CA ARG A 27 18.39 11.80 6.43
C ARG A 27 17.44 11.75 7.61
N ARG A 28 16.37 12.56 7.57
CA ARG A 28 15.37 12.62 8.64
C ARG A 28 14.36 11.47 8.57
N GLY A 29 14.55 10.51 7.65
CA GLY A 29 13.64 9.38 7.47
C GLY A 29 12.24 9.81 7.01
N ARG A 30 12.13 10.95 6.33
CA ARG A 30 10.84 11.52 5.88
C ARG A 30 10.37 10.95 4.54
N CYS A 31 11.04 9.91 4.04
CA CYS A 31 10.71 9.22 2.80
C CYS A 31 10.18 7.82 3.12
N ASP A 32 8.93 7.55 2.77
CA ASP A 32 8.26 6.25 2.99
C ASP A 32 8.63 5.17 1.96
N THR A 33 9.50 5.51 1.00
CA THR A 33 9.90 4.65 -0.14
C THR A 33 11.42 4.58 -0.21
N SER A 34 11.96 3.69 -1.05
CA SER A 34 13.42 3.56 -1.22
C SER A 34 14.11 4.82 -1.78
N SER A 35 13.34 5.78 -2.30
CA SER A 35 13.86 7.03 -2.86
C SER A 35 12.86 8.18 -2.79
N ALA A 36 13.35 9.40 -2.51
CA ALA A 36 12.53 10.62 -2.59
C ALA A 36 11.85 10.80 -3.97
N TRP A 37 12.43 10.25 -5.04
CA TRP A 37 11.86 10.30 -6.39
C TRP A 37 10.75 9.28 -6.66
N LEU A 38 10.52 8.32 -5.76
CA LEU A 38 9.42 7.34 -5.85
C LEU A 38 8.24 7.70 -4.93
N GLU A 39 8.45 8.58 -3.96
CA GLU A 39 7.46 8.94 -2.94
C GLU A 39 6.15 9.47 -3.54
N PHE A 40 6.18 10.15 -4.70
CA PHE A 40 4.94 10.61 -5.35
C PHE A 40 4.01 9.48 -5.75
N LEU A 41 4.52 8.28 -6.02
CA LEU A 41 3.69 7.13 -6.40
C LEU A 41 2.76 6.74 -5.26
N GLY A 42 3.24 6.74 -4.01
CA GLY A 42 2.39 6.49 -2.84
C GLY A 42 1.35 7.59 -2.58
N ARG A 43 1.50 8.76 -3.22
CA ARG A 43 0.63 9.93 -3.06
C ARG A 43 -0.35 10.11 -4.21
N LEU A 44 -0.14 9.42 -5.32
CA LEU A 44 -1.03 9.47 -6.48
C LEU A 44 -2.29 8.62 -6.22
N PRO A 45 -3.48 9.11 -6.60
CA PRO A 45 -4.74 8.38 -6.39
C PRO A 45 -4.87 7.16 -7.29
N MET A 46 -4.16 7.13 -8.41
CA MET A 46 -4.21 6.06 -9.39
C MET A 46 -2.82 5.50 -9.65
N VAL A 47 -2.47 4.45 -8.90
CA VAL A 47 -1.28 3.64 -9.10
C VAL A 47 -1.70 2.18 -9.13
N LEU A 48 -1.18 1.43 -10.10
CA LEU A 48 -1.41 0.00 -10.24
C LEU A 48 -0.28 -0.76 -9.55
N GLY A 49 -0.58 -1.92 -8.94
CA GLY A 49 0.40 -2.80 -8.30
C GLY A 49 0.43 -2.69 -6.76
N GLU A 50 0.67 -3.82 -6.09
CA GLU A 50 0.50 -3.98 -4.64
C GLU A 50 1.65 -3.41 -3.78
N GLY A 51 2.79 -3.05 -4.39
CA GLY A 51 3.95 -2.54 -3.66
C GLY A 51 4.96 -1.84 -4.56
N GLU A 52 5.92 -1.16 -3.96
CA GLU A 52 6.90 -0.29 -4.63
C GLU A 52 7.59 -0.96 -5.83
N ALA A 53 7.91 -2.25 -5.71
CA ALA A 53 8.52 -3.04 -6.77
C ALA A 53 7.64 -3.21 -8.02
N ASN A 54 6.31 -3.15 -7.87
CA ASN A 54 5.31 -3.42 -8.92
C ASN A 54 4.50 -2.19 -9.30
N TRP A 55 4.73 -1.04 -8.65
CA TRP A 55 3.99 0.18 -8.97
C TRP A 55 4.10 0.55 -10.44
N SER A 56 2.97 0.94 -11.02
CA SER A 56 2.88 1.45 -12.37
C SER A 56 1.79 2.49 -12.50
N VAL A 57 2.06 3.54 -13.27
CA VAL A 57 1.13 4.64 -13.47
C VAL A 57 0.77 4.81 -14.93
N PRO A 58 -0.50 4.56 -15.32
CA PRO A 58 -0.93 4.71 -16.70
C PRO A 58 -1.20 6.18 -17.03
N PHE A 59 -0.58 6.69 -18.09
CA PHE A 59 -0.83 8.04 -18.59
C PHE A 59 -0.97 8.06 -20.12
N SER A 60 -1.47 9.17 -20.65
CA SER A 60 -1.44 9.48 -22.08
C SER A 60 -1.30 10.99 -22.30
N CYS A 61 -0.51 11.38 -23.30
CA CYS A 61 -0.46 12.76 -23.78
C CYS A 61 -1.52 12.99 -24.88
N SER A 62 -2.10 14.19 -24.93
CA SER A 62 -3.02 14.56 -26.01
C SER A 62 -2.31 14.56 -27.36
N ASP A 63 -3.07 14.40 -28.45
CA ASP A 63 -2.52 14.47 -29.81
C ASP A 63 -1.83 15.82 -30.07
N ARG A 64 -2.42 16.89 -29.54
CA ARG A 64 -1.88 18.24 -29.66
C ARG A 64 -0.51 18.38 -29.02
N VAL A 65 -0.34 17.91 -27.78
CA VAL A 65 0.96 17.92 -27.08
C VAL A 65 2.00 17.14 -27.86
N ASN A 66 1.66 15.93 -28.34
CA ASN A 66 2.57 15.11 -29.13
C ASN A 66 2.96 15.74 -30.48
N ASN A 67 2.02 16.42 -31.13
CA ASN A 67 2.26 17.15 -32.38
C ASN A 67 3.19 18.33 -32.15
N ILE A 68 3.01 19.09 -31.06
CA ILE A 68 3.89 20.21 -30.70
C ILE A 68 5.31 19.72 -30.41
N VAL A 69 5.45 18.63 -29.64
CA VAL A 69 6.76 18.01 -29.35
C VAL A 69 7.45 17.58 -30.64
N THR A 70 6.74 16.84 -31.50
CA THR A 70 7.30 16.36 -32.77
C THR A 70 7.66 17.53 -33.71
N PHE A 71 6.81 18.56 -33.76
CA PHE A 71 7.04 19.77 -34.55
C PHE A 71 8.27 20.55 -34.08
N ALA A 72 8.47 20.68 -32.77
CA ALA A 72 9.64 21.37 -32.22
C ALA A 72 10.95 20.64 -32.56
N ILE A 73 10.97 19.30 -32.47
CA ILE A 73 12.14 18.47 -32.78
C ILE A 73 12.46 18.52 -34.28
N THR A 74 11.44 18.34 -35.13
CA THR A 74 11.61 18.40 -36.58
C THR A 74 11.99 19.80 -37.05
N GLY A 75 11.44 20.84 -36.41
CA GLY A 75 11.74 22.25 -36.68
C GLY A 75 13.20 22.60 -36.47
N ILE A 76 13.80 22.19 -35.34
CA ILE A 76 15.24 22.46 -35.11
C ILE A 76 16.14 21.66 -36.07
N ILE A 77 15.77 20.42 -36.38
CA ILE A 77 16.51 19.59 -37.36
C ILE A 77 16.46 20.23 -38.76
N ASP A 78 15.31 20.74 -39.19
CA ASP A 78 15.17 21.41 -40.48
C ASP A 78 16.01 22.70 -40.54
N LEU A 79 16.04 23.49 -39.46
CA LEU A 79 16.90 24.68 -39.37
C LEU A 79 18.39 24.31 -39.40
N LEU A 80 18.81 23.26 -38.69
CA LEU A 80 20.18 22.74 -38.76
C LEU A 80 20.53 22.27 -40.18
N ARG A 81 19.59 21.64 -40.90
CA ARG A 81 19.79 21.22 -42.29
C ARG A 81 19.99 22.40 -43.22
N ARG A 82 19.16 23.44 -43.10
CA ARG A 82 19.30 24.69 -43.87
C ARG A 82 20.60 25.44 -43.54
N ARG A 83 21.07 25.35 -42.28
CA ARG A 83 22.34 25.95 -41.86
C ARG A 83 23.55 25.19 -42.42
N ALA A 84 23.48 23.86 -42.49
CA ALA A 84 24.55 23.00 -43.01
C ALA A 84 24.58 22.96 -44.55
N ASP A 85 23.44 23.20 -45.21
CA ASP A 85 23.28 23.14 -46.66
C ASP A 85 22.40 24.29 -47.17
N PRO A 86 23.00 25.38 -47.70
CA PRO A 86 22.24 26.48 -48.30
C PRO A 86 21.48 26.08 -49.57
N GLU A 87 21.90 25.03 -50.29
CA GLU A 87 21.20 24.54 -51.48
C GLU A 87 19.89 23.89 -51.10
N TYR A 88 19.83 23.20 -49.96
CA TYR A 88 18.57 22.66 -49.41
C TYR A 88 17.49 23.75 -49.25
N ASP A 89 17.84 24.96 -48.78
CA ASP A 89 16.86 26.05 -48.70
C ASP A 89 16.42 26.55 -50.07
N ARG A 90 17.33 26.57 -51.07
CA ARG A 90 17.04 26.96 -52.46
C ARG A 90 16.14 25.93 -53.16
N GLU A 91 16.44 24.64 -53.03
CA GLU A 91 15.62 23.55 -53.57
C GLU A 91 14.21 23.57 -52.98
N ARG A 92 14.10 23.78 -51.68
CA ARG A 92 12.82 23.90 -50.99
C ARG A 92 12.05 25.18 -51.35
N ARG A 93 12.72 26.24 -51.84
CA ARG A 93 12.05 27.42 -52.42
C ARG A 93 11.54 27.14 -53.85
N ARG A 94 12.19 26.24 -54.59
CA ARG A 94 11.77 25.85 -55.95
C ARG A 94 10.62 24.84 -55.92
N ALA A 95 10.56 23.98 -54.90
CA ALA A 95 9.40 23.14 -54.66
C ALA A 95 8.23 24.02 -54.20
N LEU A 96 7.15 24.11 -55.00
CA LEU A 96 5.89 24.74 -54.62
C LEU A 96 5.34 24.04 -53.36
N LEU A 97 5.65 24.58 -52.18
CA LEU A 97 5.22 24.05 -50.90
C LEU A 97 4.03 24.83 -50.35
N PRO A 98 3.22 24.22 -49.45
CA PRO A 98 2.03 24.86 -48.90
C PRO A 98 2.39 26.13 -48.11
N ASP A 99 1.64 27.18 -48.38
CA ASP A 99 1.53 28.43 -47.62
C ASP A 99 2.86 29.07 -47.18
N GLU A 100 3.51 29.81 -48.09
CA GLU A 100 4.73 30.59 -47.83
C GLU A 100 4.61 31.50 -46.60
N SER A 101 3.38 31.91 -46.23
CA SER A 101 3.07 32.74 -45.05
C SER A 101 3.39 32.08 -43.70
N ARG A 102 3.62 30.75 -43.68
CA ARG A 102 3.94 29.97 -42.46
C ARG A 102 5.39 29.52 -42.38
N ARG A 103 6.26 29.95 -43.30
CA ARG A 103 7.66 29.49 -43.36
C ARG A 103 8.55 30.22 -42.36
N VAL A 104 9.37 29.47 -41.63
CA VAL A 104 10.34 30.01 -40.67
C VAL A 104 11.50 30.68 -41.41
N VAL A 105 11.74 31.96 -41.13
CA VAL A 105 12.93 32.68 -41.62
C VAL A 105 14.15 32.24 -40.80
N LEU A 106 15.16 31.64 -41.46
CA LEU A 106 16.42 31.31 -40.83
C LEU A 106 17.28 32.58 -40.75
N GLN A 107 17.50 33.06 -39.53
CA GLN A 107 18.33 34.24 -39.27
C GLN A 107 19.83 33.91 -39.50
N PRO A 108 20.66 34.91 -39.88
CA PRO A 108 22.11 34.73 -40.00
C PRO A 108 22.75 34.36 -38.65
N PRO A 109 23.93 33.72 -38.64
CA PRO A 109 24.66 33.41 -37.42
C PRO A 109 24.99 34.69 -36.65
N ARG A 110 24.60 34.73 -35.37
CA ARG A 110 24.82 35.84 -34.42
C ARG A 110 24.54 35.37 -33.00
N PHE A 111 24.87 36.17 -32.00
CA PHE A 111 24.53 35.90 -30.60
C PHE A 111 23.31 36.71 -30.14
N CYS A 112 23.23 37.97 -30.52
CA CYS A 112 22.15 38.88 -30.15
C CYS A 112 20.86 38.56 -30.91
N PRO A 113 19.78 38.15 -30.22
CA PRO A 113 18.49 37.92 -30.86
C PRO A 113 17.83 39.27 -31.19
N ARG A 114 17.44 39.48 -32.45
CA ARG A 114 16.85 40.76 -32.90
C ARG A 114 15.33 40.78 -32.85
N SER A 115 14.70 39.62 -32.96
CA SER A 115 13.24 39.46 -32.97
C SER A 115 12.67 39.07 -31.61
N LEU A 116 13.51 38.77 -30.61
CA LEU A 116 13.07 38.47 -29.25
C LEU A 116 13.25 39.70 -28.35
N PRO A 117 12.18 40.25 -27.77
CA PRO A 117 12.27 41.33 -26.78
C PRO A 117 13.19 41.00 -25.59
N ASP A 118 13.76 42.04 -24.96
CA ASP A 118 14.68 41.90 -23.81
C ASP A 118 14.04 41.15 -22.62
N ASP A 119 12.74 41.35 -22.41
CA ASP A 119 11.92 40.75 -21.36
C ASP A 119 11.30 39.39 -21.76
N SER A 120 11.60 38.89 -22.96
CA SER A 120 11.04 37.63 -23.45
C SER A 120 11.47 36.44 -22.58
N PRO A 121 10.53 35.56 -22.14
CA PRO A 121 10.88 34.35 -21.39
C PRO A 121 11.68 33.32 -22.21
N LEU A 122 11.77 33.52 -23.54
CA LEU A 122 12.51 32.66 -24.45
C LEU A 122 13.99 33.03 -24.55
N ARG A 123 14.40 34.25 -24.18
CA ARG A 123 15.82 34.64 -24.19
C ARG A 123 16.70 33.76 -23.27
N PRO A 124 16.27 33.44 -22.03
CA PRO A 124 16.99 32.48 -21.20
C PRO A 124 17.13 31.07 -21.82
N VAL A 125 16.18 30.63 -22.64
CA VAL A 125 16.29 29.36 -23.39
C VAL A 125 17.46 29.42 -24.37
N LEU A 126 17.55 30.52 -25.12
CA LEU A 126 18.63 30.76 -26.08
C LEU A 126 19.99 30.81 -25.37
N ILE A 127 20.12 31.61 -24.30
CA ILE A 127 21.37 31.73 -23.54
C ILE A 127 21.81 30.37 -23.00
N GLN A 128 20.88 29.62 -22.39
CA GLN A 128 21.17 28.30 -21.85
C GLN A 128 21.61 27.32 -22.95
N ALA A 129 20.96 27.31 -24.11
CA ALA A 129 21.34 26.43 -25.21
C ALA A 129 22.74 26.75 -25.78
N LEU A 130 23.08 28.04 -25.93
CA LEU A 130 24.39 28.49 -26.43
C LEU A 130 25.54 28.15 -25.49
N LEU A 131 25.31 28.14 -24.17
CA LEU A 131 26.32 27.69 -23.20
C LEU A 131 26.57 26.18 -23.26
N GLN A 132 25.59 25.40 -23.69
CA GLN A 132 25.62 23.94 -23.61
C GLN A 132 26.14 23.27 -24.88
N GLU A 133 26.01 23.92 -26.04
CA GLU A 133 26.37 23.32 -27.33
C GLU A 133 26.95 24.33 -28.33
N ARG A 134 28.16 24.06 -28.80
CA ARG A 134 28.92 24.93 -29.73
C ARG A 134 28.36 25.02 -31.16
N HIS A 135 27.55 24.05 -31.60
CA HIS A 135 26.98 24.06 -32.96
C HIS A 135 25.65 24.82 -33.04
N LEU A 136 25.17 25.40 -31.92
CA LEU A 136 24.01 26.27 -31.90
C LEU A 136 24.48 27.73 -32.00
N ASP A 137 23.71 28.53 -32.72
CA ASP A 137 23.91 29.98 -32.82
C ASP A 137 22.60 30.71 -32.49
N GLY A 138 22.71 31.96 -32.04
CA GLY A 138 21.58 32.77 -31.60
C GLY A 138 20.55 32.99 -32.72
N GLY A 139 20.98 33.15 -33.96
CA GLY A 139 20.07 33.27 -35.11
C GLY A 139 19.27 31.99 -35.38
N LEU A 140 19.89 30.82 -35.27
CA LEU A 140 19.21 29.53 -35.41
C LEU A 140 18.17 29.34 -34.29
N LEU A 141 18.55 29.62 -33.04
CA LEU A 141 17.66 29.50 -31.89
C LEU A 141 16.54 30.54 -31.91
N GLU A 142 16.81 31.77 -32.32
CA GLU A 142 15.81 32.82 -32.54
C GLU A 142 14.77 32.38 -33.59
N SER A 143 15.23 31.73 -34.66
CA SER A 143 14.35 31.17 -35.70
C SER A 143 13.49 30.03 -35.14
N TRP A 144 14.08 29.14 -34.35
CA TRP A 144 13.39 28.02 -33.72
C TRP A 144 12.38 28.45 -32.65
N LEU A 145 12.72 29.48 -31.88
CA LEU A 145 11.89 30.10 -30.84
C LEU A 145 10.89 31.12 -31.42
N SER A 146 10.82 31.28 -32.74
CA SER A 146 9.76 32.06 -33.38
C SER A 146 8.42 31.32 -33.32
N ARG A 147 7.33 32.05 -33.57
CA ARG A 147 5.96 31.50 -33.62
C ARG A 147 5.82 30.26 -34.51
N PHE A 148 6.60 30.18 -35.58
CA PHE A 148 6.52 29.10 -36.56
C PHE A 148 7.66 28.08 -36.43
N GLY A 149 8.65 28.32 -35.56
CA GLY A 149 9.82 27.46 -35.39
C GLY A 149 9.61 26.21 -34.54
N GLY A 150 8.52 26.19 -33.77
CA GLY A 150 8.13 25.06 -32.91
C GLY A 150 8.69 25.12 -31.49
N GLY A 151 9.84 25.75 -31.27
CA GLY A 151 10.44 25.92 -29.94
C GLY A 151 9.58 26.73 -28.98
N ALA A 152 8.96 27.83 -29.45
CA ALA A 152 8.05 28.64 -28.63
C ALA A 152 6.79 27.86 -28.20
N GLY A 153 6.20 27.09 -29.12
CA GLY A 153 5.03 26.26 -28.81
C GLY A 153 5.36 25.17 -27.79
N LEU A 154 6.53 24.54 -27.91
CA LEU A 154 7.03 23.59 -26.92
C LEU A 154 7.20 24.24 -25.54
N TYR A 155 7.85 25.40 -25.47
CA TYR A 155 8.03 26.15 -24.21
C TYR A 155 6.69 26.44 -23.54
N GLN A 156 5.74 27.02 -24.28
CA GLN A 156 4.43 27.40 -23.77
C GLN A 156 3.63 26.19 -23.28
N THR A 157 3.65 25.09 -24.04
CA THR A 157 2.94 23.85 -23.69
C THR A 157 3.51 23.23 -22.40
N LEU A 158 4.83 23.14 -22.29
CA LEU A 158 5.47 22.57 -21.09
C LEU A 158 5.27 23.45 -19.86
N ALA A 159 5.41 24.78 -20.01
CA ALA A 159 5.18 25.72 -18.91
C ALA A 159 3.72 25.71 -18.45
N GLY A 160 2.76 25.65 -19.38
CA GLY A 160 1.33 25.52 -19.10
C GLY A 160 1.01 24.23 -18.36
N LEU A 161 1.35 23.07 -18.94
CA LEU A 161 1.12 21.76 -18.33
C LEU A 161 1.70 21.65 -16.92
N MET A 162 2.96 22.06 -16.75
CA MET A 162 3.62 22.01 -15.45
C MET A 162 2.96 22.96 -14.47
N GLY A 163 2.63 24.15 -14.94
CA GLY A 163 1.91 25.16 -14.19
C GLY A 163 0.58 24.67 -13.63
N ASP A 164 -0.28 24.19 -14.52
CA ASP A 164 -1.62 23.73 -14.18
C ASP A 164 -1.54 22.51 -13.24
N SER A 165 -0.53 21.65 -13.42
CA SER A 165 -0.29 20.51 -12.53
C SER A 165 0.13 20.91 -11.10
N LEU A 166 0.93 21.98 -10.96
CA LEU A 166 1.32 22.51 -9.65
C LEU A 166 0.12 23.14 -8.95
N GLU A 167 -0.65 23.93 -9.67
CA GLU A 167 -1.86 24.57 -9.16
C GLU A 167 -2.91 23.52 -8.74
N TYR A 168 -3.07 22.46 -9.54
CA TYR A 168 -3.92 21.34 -9.21
C TYR A 168 -3.45 20.58 -7.96
N ALA A 169 -2.14 20.31 -7.85
CA ALA A 169 -1.56 19.64 -6.69
C ALA A 169 -1.66 20.48 -5.40
N TYR A 170 -1.55 21.81 -5.50
CA TYR A 170 -1.66 22.73 -4.36
C TYR A 170 -3.10 22.93 -3.91
N SER A 171 -4.04 22.98 -4.85
CA SER A 171 -5.48 23.12 -4.54
C SER A 171 -6.10 21.83 -4.02
N GLN A 172 -5.54 20.66 -4.36
CA GLN A 172 -6.11 19.37 -3.99
C GLN A 172 -5.04 18.44 -3.38
N PRO A 173 -4.88 18.43 -2.04
CA PRO A 173 -3.84 17.66 -1.35
C PRO A 173 -3.86 16.14 -1.62
N GLN A 174 -5.02 15.57 -1.96
CA GLN A 174 -5.21 14.18 -2.35
C GLN A 174 -4.60 13.83 -3.73
N PHE A 175 -4.24 14.83 -4.52
CA PHE A 175 -3.54 14.71 -5.79
C PHE A 175 -2.08 15.19 -5.69
N SER A 176 -1.53 15.27 -4.46
CA SER A 176 -0.12 15.60 -4.26
C SER A 176 0.77 14.61 -5.02
N GLY A 177 1.76 15.11 -5.77
CA GLY A 177 2.61 14.27 -6.62
C GLY A 177 2.19 14.21 -8.10
N VAL A 178 1.02 14.73 -8.47
CA VAL A 178 0.63 14.91 -9.88
C VAL A 178 1.64 15.77 -10.65
N SER A 179 2.23 16.78 -10.02
CA SER A 179 3.21 17.64 -10.69
C SER A 179 4.48 16.87 -11.09
N GLN A 180 4.92 15.93 -10.24
CA GLN A 180 6.04 15.04 -10.53
C GLN A 180 5.69 14.01 -11.62
N LEU A 181 4.46 13.49 -11.61
CA LEU A 181 3.96 12.67 -12.72
C LEU A 181 3.99 13.43 -14.04
N VAL A 182 3.51 14.66 -14.07
CA VAL A 182 3.50 15.50 -15.30
C VAL A 182 4.92 15.77 -15.79
N PHE A 183 5.83 16.13 -14.88
CA PHE A 183 7.24 16.31 -15.18
C PHE A 183 7.85 15.07 -15.85
N LEU A 184 7.68 13.89 -15.25
CA LEU A 184 8.26 12.64 -15.76
C LEU A 184 7.60 12.18 -17.06
N ALA A 185 6.27 12.34 -17.18
CA ALA A 185 5.53 12.01 -18.38
C ALA A 185 5.92 12.90 -19.57
N ALA A 186 6.02 14.22 -19.35
CA ALA A 186 6.49 15.16 -20.35
C ALA A 186 7.94 14.87 -20.79
N LEU A 187 8.82 14.56 -19.82
CA LEU A 187 10.20 14.14 -20.10
C LEU A 187 10.22 12.85 -20.94
N ASN A 188 9.47 11.83 -20.57
CA ASN A 188 9.39 10.57 -21.31
C ASN A 188 8.88 10.78 -22.75
N ALA A 189 7.81 11.56 -22.93
CA ALA A 189 7.26 11.87 -24.25
C ALA A 189 8.28 12.61 -25.13
N LEU A 190 8.98 13.60 -24.57
CA LEU A 190 9.99 14.39 -25.28
C LEU A 190 11.19 13.54 -25.70
N LEU A 191 11.69 12.68 -24.80
CA LEU A 191 12.84 11.81 -25.08
C LEU A 191 12.50 10.73 -26.11
N ALA A 192 11.34 10.07 -25.98
CA ALA A 192 10.89 9.07 -26.94
C ALA A 192 10.70 9.68 -28.35
N ALA A 193 10.11 10.87 -28.43
CA ALA A 193 9.96 11.59 -29.69
C ALA A 193 11.31 12.00 -30.30
N LYS A 194 12.24 12.53 -29.48
CA LYS A 194 13.59 12.90 -29.91
C LYS A 194 14.32 11.69 -30.49
N GLU A 195 14.36 10.60 -29.75
CA GLU A 195 15.04 9.37 -30.14
C GLU A 195 14.50 8.85 -31.48
N ARG A 196 13.17 8.79 -31.63
CA ARG A 196 12.50 8.35 -32.88
C ARG A 196 12.91 9.21 -34.08
N VAL A 197 12.86 10.54 -33.95
CA VAL A 197 13.11 11.47 -35.07
C VAL A 197 14.61 11.54 -35.41
N VAL A 198 15.48 11.63 -34.39
CA VAL A 198 16.94 11.74 -34.60
C VAL A 198 17.51 10.47 -35.22
N LYS A 199 17.09 9.27 -34.78
CA LYS A 199 17.54 7.99 -35.37
C LYS A 199 17.22 7.86 -36.87
N GLN A 200 16.11 8.46 -37.32
CA GLN A 200 15.69 8.44 -38.72
C GLN A 200 16.32 9.56 -39.56
N THR A 201 17.02 10.50 -38.93
CA THR A 201 17.55 11.69 -39.60
C THR A 201 19.02 11.48 -40.01
N ARG A 202 19.33 11.74 -41.27
CA ARG A 202 20.70 11.92 -41.78
C ARG A 202 20.93 13.41 -42.05
N LEU A 203 22.04 13.94 -41.55
CA LEU A 203 22.46 15.32 -41.77
C LEU A 203 23.95 15.38 -42.13
N LYS A 204 24.27 16.03 -43.25
CA LYS A 204 25.65 16.18 -43.73
C LYS A 204 26.49 16.91 -42.69
N GLY A 205 27.67 16.37 -42.36
CA GLY A 205 28.58 16.94 -41.36
C GLY A 205 28.24 16.60 -39.89
N PHE A 206 27.20 15.82 -39.63
CA PHE A 206 26.80 15.39 -38.29
C PHE A 206 26.82 13.87 -38.14
N SER A 207 27.54 13.37 -37.14
CA SER A 207 27.33 12.01 -36.63
C SER A 207 26.00 11.92 -35.88
N TYR A 208 25.48 10.71 -35.68
CA TYR A 208 24.30 10.49 -34.83
C TYR A 208 24.49 11.09 -33.44
N THR A 209 25.62 10.80 -32.78
CA THR A 209 25.94 11.31 -31.43
C THR A 209 25.99 12.83 -31.39
N ARG A 210 26.54 13.48 -32.42
CA ARG A 210 26.60 14.94 -32.50
C ARG A 210 25.21 15.55 -32.71
N LEU A 211 24.42 15.00 -33.64
CA LEU A 211 23.07 15.48 -33.90
C LEU A 211 22.17 15.32 -32.66
N ASP A 212 22.24 14.15 -32.02
CA ASP A 212 21.50 13.84 -30.81
C ASP A 212 21.80 14.83 -29.68
N ARG A 213 23.09 15.16 -29.48
CA ARG A 213 23.51 16.13 -28.47
C ARG A 213 23.03 17.54 -28.80
N VAL A 214 23.16 17.99 -30.05
CA VAL A 214 22.78 19.35 -30.46
C VAL A 214 21.28 19.58 -30.31
N VAL A 215 20.47 18.64 -30.80
CA VAL A 215 19.02 18.67 -30.62
C VAL A 215 18.67 18.53 -29.13
N GLY A 216 19.35 17.61 -28.43
CA GLY A 216 19.17 17.37 -27.01
C GLY A 216 19.37 18.61 -26.14
N MET A 217 20.45 19.37 -26.34
CA MET A 217 20.73 20.57 -25.54
C MET A 217 19.74 21.71 -25.79
N ALA A 218 19.27 21.89 -27.03
CA ALA A 218 18.21 22.86 -27.31
C ALA A 218 16.89 22.47 -26.62
N LEU A 219 16.52 21.19 -26.67
CA LEU A 219 15.32 20.67 -25.98
C LEU A 219 15.47 20.75 -24.47
N HIS A 220 16.65 20.42 -23.91
CA HIS A 220 16.94 20.55 -22.49
C HIS A 220 16.81 22.01 -22.03
N ALA A 221 17.39 22.96 -22.77
CA ALA A 221 17.27 24.38 -22.44
C ALA A 221 15.82 24.83 -22.41
N CYS A 222 15.01 24.42 -23.40
CA CYS A 222 13.58 24.72 -23.46
C CYS A 222 12.81 24.07 -22.30
N PHE A 223 13.02 22.76 -22.09
CA PHE A 223 12.38 21.99 -21.03
C PHE A 223 12.73 22.54 -19.65
N ALA A 224 14.02 22.62 -19.30
CA ALA A 224 14.46 23.10 -18.00
C ALA A 224 14.00 24.53 -17.69
N ARG A 225 13.97 25.41 -18.70
CA ARG A 225 13.48 26.78 -18.51
C ARG A 225 11.96 26.81 -18.32
N SER A 226 11.20 26.09 -19.13
CA SER A 226 9.73 26.04 -19.01
C SER A 226 9.27 25.53 -17.64
N ILE A 227 9.90 24.46 -17.13
CA ILE A 227 9.61 23.91 -15.80
C ILE A 227 10.02 24.90 -14.69
N ARG A 228 11.20 25.52 -14.82
CA ARG A 228 11.68 26.52 -13.84
C ARG A 228 10.74 27.71 -13.75
N ASP A 229 10.29 28.24 -14.88
CA ASP A 229 9.35 29.36 -14.92
C ASP A 229 7.99 28.97 -14.34
N ALA A 230 7.49 27.77 -14.62
CA ALA A 230 6.28 27.24 -13.98
C ALA A 230 6.44 27.17 -12.44
N ILE A 231 7.55 26.64 -11.95
CA ILE A 231 7.86 26.54 -10.52
C ILE A 231 7.93 27.92 -9.86
N PHE A 232 8.54 28.92 -10.50
CA PHE A 232 8.68 30.25 -9.90
C PHE A 232 7.44 31.13 -10.02
N SER A 233 6.64 30.95 -11.08
CA SER A 233 5.35 31.64 -11.24
C SER A 233 4.30 31.19 -10.22
N ARG A 234 4.45 29.96 -9.68
CA ARG A 234 3.55 29.37 -8.67
C ARG A 234 4.33 29.02 -7.40
N PRO A 235 4.68 30.02 -6.55
CA PRO A 235 5.36 29.75 -5.29
C PRO A 235 4.46 28.96 -4.33
N PRO A 236 5.04 28.15 -3.43
CA PRO A 236 4.30 27.37 -2.47
C PRO A 236 3.65 28.30 -1.46
N ILE A 237 2.55 27.84 -0.87
CA ILE A 237 1.93 28.53 0.25
C ILE A 237 2.94 28.59 1.41
N SER A 238 3.10 29.78 2.01
CA SER A 238 4.07 30.00 3.08
C SER A 238 3.88 29.00 4.22
N GLY A 239 4.96 28.32 4.62
CA GLY A 239 4.94 27.30 5.68
C GLY A 239 4.57 25.88 5.22
N ASP A 240 4.16 25.66 3.97
CA ASP A 240 3.90 24.31 3.46
C ASP A 240 5.22 23.61 3.06
N GLU A 241 5.76 22.83 3.99
CA GLU A 241 6.97 22.02 3.75
C GLU A 241 6.78 21.04 2.58
N ARG A 242 5.58 20.49 2.38
CA ARG A 242 5.34 19.46 1.35
C ARG A 242 5.46 20.05 -0.04
N GLN A 243 4.86 21.22 -0.26
CA GLN A 243 4.97 21.95 -1.52
C GLN A 243 6.42 22.40 -1.79
N ALA A 244 7.13 22.84 -0.75
CA ALA A 244 8.54 23.20 -0.85
C ALA A 244 9.43 22.01 -1.27
N ARG A 245 9.19 20.82 -0.70
CA ARG A 245 9.88 19.59 -1.09
C ARG A 245 9.58 19.17 -2.51
N GLU A 246 8.32 19.25 -2.93
CA GLU A 246 7.95 18.91 -4.31
C GLU A 246 8.66 19.82 -5.32
N ARG A 247 8.76 21.12 -5.05
CA ARG A 247 9.53 22.06 -5.88
C ARG A 247 11.03 21.73 -5.88
N ALA A 248 11.60 21.41 -4.72
CA ALA A 248 13.02 21.04 -4.63
C ALA A 248 13.32 19.80 -5.47
N LEU A 249 12.47 18.76 -5.38
CA LEU A 249 12.62 17.54 -6.17
C LEU A 249 12.57 17.82 -7.69
N LEU A 250 11.61 18.64 -8.13
CA LEU A 250 11.49 19.02 -9.54
C LEU A 250 12.73 19.78 -10.02
N LEU A 251 13.22 20.76 -9.25
CA LEU A 251 14.42 21.54 -9.58
C LEU A 251 15.68 20.67 -9.63
N ALA A 252 15.85 19.77 -8.66
CA ALA A 252 16.97 18.82 -8.65
C ALA A 252 16.93 17.90 -9.88
N SER A 253 15.73 17.56 -10.39
CA SER A 253 15.56 16.66 -11.52
C SER A 253 15.86 17.25 -12.91
N LEU A 254 16.17 18.55 -13.00
CA LEU A 254 16.44 19.27 -14.27
C LEU A 254 17.85 19.03 -14.86
N GLY A 255 18.36 17.80 -14.78
CA GLY A 255 19.67 17.45 -15.29
C GLY A 255 19.73 17.38 -16.82
N PRO A 256 20.81 17.84 -17.48
CA PRO A 256 20.98 17.77 -18.93
C PRO A 256 21.22 16.35 -19.48
N ALA A 257 21.75 15.44 -18.67
CA ALA A 257 22.22 14.12 -19.11
C ALA A 257 21.14 13.28 -19.81
N TRP A 258 19.87 13.46 -19.47
CA TRP A 258 18.74 12.76 -20.09
C TRP A 258 18.60 13.01 -21.59
N PHE A 259 19.07 14.17 -22.04
CA PHE A 259 18.88 14.62 -23.40
C PHE A 259 20.01 14.16 -24.34
N THR A 260 20.97 13.39 -23.85
CA THR A 260 22.05 12.79 -24.64
C THR A 260 21.96 11.26 -24.61
N ALA A 261 22.13 10.61 -25.77
CA ALA A 261 22.02 9.16 -25.91
C ALA A 261 23.17 8.39 -25.25
N VAL A 262 24.34 9.02 -25.07
CA VAL A 262 25.52 8.43 -24.43
C VAL A 262 25.89 9.30 -23.24
N ALA A 263 25.38 8.96 -22.05
CA ALA A 263 25.53 9.75 -20.84
C ALA A 263 27.02 10.04 -20.50
N GLY A 264 27.93 9.11 -20.80
CA GLY A 264 29.38 9.27 -20.57
C GLY A 264 30.09 10.23 -21.53
N GLN A 265 29.63 10.37 -22.79
CA GLN A 265 30.31 11.20 -23.80
C GLN A 265 29.84 12.67 -23.82
N GLY A 266 28.85 13.02 -22.99
CA GLY A 266 28.35 14.40 -22.89
C GLY A 266 29.42 15.40 -22.41
N LEU A 267 30.46 14.91 -21.74
CA LEU A 267 31.50 15.69 -21.07
C LEU A 267 32.87 15.61 -21.75
N ASP A 268 33.06 14.66 -22.67
CA ASP A 268 34.27 14.58 -23.51
C ASP A 268 34.42 15.79 -24.43
N ALA A 269 33.37 16.60 -24.55
CA ALA A 269 33.41 17.83 -25.31
C ALA A 269 33.89 19.02 -24.48
N ASP A 270 34.75 19.79 -25.13
CA ASP A 270 35.25 21.08 -24.66
C ASP A 270 34.13 21.98 -24.12
N VAL A 271 33.03 22.10 -24.88
CA VAL A 271 31.80 22.75 -24.43
C VAL A 271 30.78 21.69 -24.06
N ASN A 272 30.34 21.72 -22.80
CA ASN A 272 29.42 20.75 -22.21
C ASN A 272 28.45 21.46 -21.24
N PRO A 273 27.33 20.81 -20.85
CA PRO A 273 26.25 21.54 -20.19
C PRO A 273 26.52 21.95 -18.74
N TYR A 274 27.59 21.45 -18.14
CA TYR A 274 28.04 21.87 -16.80
C TYR A 274 29.16 22.92 -16.85
N GLY A 275 29.74 23.19 -18.03
CA GLY A 275 30.89 24.09 -18.17
C GLY A 275 32.14 23.56 -17.45
N LEU A 276 32.33 22.24 -17.43
CA LEU A 276 33.42 21.58 -16.71
C LEU A 276 34.46 21.03 -17.70
N PRO A 277 35.72 21.48 -17.66
CA PRO A 277 36.78 20.88 -18.46
C PRO A 277 37.00 19.41 -18.07
N PRO A 278 37.35 18.50 -19.01
CA PRO A 278 37.48 17.07 -18.71
C PRO A 278 38.42 16.73 -17.55
N HIS A 279 39.57 17.41 -17.47
CA HIS A 279 40.58 17.16 -16.43
C HIS A 279 40.24 17.77 -15.05
N LEU A 280 39.24 18.65 -14.97
CA LEU A 280 38.84 19.26 -13.69
C LEU A 280 38.28 18.21 -12.72
N GLU A 281 37.64 17.17 -13.25
CA GLU A 281 37.12 16.09 -12.41
C GLU A 281 38.22 15.38 -11.66
N ASP A 282 39.31 15.03 -12.34
CA ASP A 282 40.44 14.31 -11.74
C ASP A 282 41.08 15.14 -10.61
N LEU A 283 41.08 16.47 -10.76
CA LEU A 283 41.61 17.40 -9.76
C LEU A 283 40.75 17.49 -8.50
N LEU A 284 39.42 17.52 -8.64
CA LEU A 284 38.50 17.70 -7.51
C LEU A 284 38.03 16.38 -6.89
N GLN A 285 38.16 15.26 -7.60
CA GLN A 285 37.68 13.96 -7.17
C GLN A 285 38.22 13.50 -5.79
N PRO A 286 39.52 13.64 -5.47
CA PRO A 286 40.04 13.22 -4.17
C PRO A 286 39.41 14.02 -3.01
N ALA A 287 39.26 15.33 -3.17
CA ALA A 287 38.64 16.19 -2.16
C ALA A 287 37.14 15.87 -1.99
N TYR A 288 36.45 15.56 -3.09
CA TYR A 288 35.05 15.17 -3.08
C TYR A 288 34.83 13.85 -2.34
N GLN A 289 35.63 12.81 -2.63
CA GLN A 289 35.51 11.50 -1.98
C GLN A 289 35.75 11.61 -0.47
N ALA A 290 36.80 12.31 -0.05
CA ALA A 290 37.09 12.54 1.36
C ALA A 290 35.98 13.33 2.08
N ALA A 291 35.30 14.25 1.39
CA ALA A 291 34.15 14.96 1.94
C ALA A 291 32.91 14.06 2.04
N LEU A 292 32.65 13.27 0.99
CA LEU A 292 31.48 12.38 0.89
C LEU A 292 31.47 11.30 1.97
N GLU A 293 32.64 10.77 2.33
CA GLU A 293 32.80 9.79 3.42
C GLU A 293 32.37 10.34 4.79
N ARG A 294 32.46 11.66 4.98
CA ARG A 294 32.13 12.33 6.25
C ARG A 294 30.68 12.80 6.28
N ASP A 295 30.26 13.51 5.24
CA ASP A 295 28.95 14.14 5.17
C ASP A 295 28.56 14.42 3.70
N ASN A 296 27.51 13.74 3.22
CA ASN A 296 26.99 13.91 1.87
C ASN A 296 26.13 15.17 1.63
N HIS A 297 25.99 16.07 2.62
CA HIS A 297 25.22 17.30 2.44
C HIS A 297 25.93 18.29 1.49
N PRO A 298 25.24 18.87 0.48
CA PRO A 298 25.87 19.71 -0.54
C PRO A 298 26.70 20.87 -0.01
N ARG A 299 26.28 21.50 1.10
CA ARG A 299 27.05 22.57 1.75
C ARG A 299 28.37 22.07 2.31
N HIS A 300 28.39 20.87 2.92
CA HIS A 300 29.63 20.29 3.43
C HIS A 300 30.57 19.94 2.28
N LEU A 301 30.03 19.34 1.21
CA LEU A 301 30.80 19.00 0.02
C LEU A 301 31.43 20.24 -0.62
N LEU A 302 30.66 21.33 -0.74
CA LEU A 302 31.12 22.62 -1.27
C LEU A 302 32.23 23.22 -0.41
N ASP A 303 31.99 23.34 0.89
CA ASP A 303 32.97 23.86 1.85
C ASP A 303 34.30 23.10 1.76
N THR A 304 34.23 21.77 1.77
CA THR A 304 35.42 20.93 1.79
C THR A 304 36.18 21.01 0.47
N CYS A 305 35.50 20.91 -0.67
CA CYS A 305 36.17 21.01 -1.97
C CYS A 305 36.77 22.40 -2.20
N LEU A 306 36.03 23.46 -1.85
CA LEU A 306 36.51 24.83 -2.01
C LEU A 306 37.71 25.13 -1.09
N ARG A 307 37.69 24.66 0.18
CA ARG A 307 38.83 24.79 1.08
C ARG A 307 40.07 24.06 0.55
N SER A 308 39.90 22.85 0.00
CA SER A 308 41.01 22.11 -0.63
C SER A 308 41.65 22.91 -1.77
N VAL A 309 40.83 23.52 -2.65
CA VAL A 309 41.31 24.38 -3.74
C VAL A 309 42.01 25.63 -3.21
N LEU A 310 41.47 26.30 -2.19
CA LEU A 310 42.04 27.55 -1.67
C LEU A 310 43.31 27.35 -0.85
N ASN A 311 43.47 26.20 -0.20
CA ASN A 311 44.60 25.94 0.69
C ASN A 311 45.79 25.27 -0.03
N SER A 312 45.55 24.50 -1.09
CA SER A 312 46.61 23.91 -1.90
C SER A 312 47.04 24.86 -3.02
N SER A 313 48.27 25.37 -2.95
CA SER A 313 48.82 26.24 -3.99
C SER A 313 48.89 25.56 -5.36
N GLU A 314 49.17 24.25 -5.39
CA GLU A 314 49.18 23.46 -6.62
C GLU A 314 47.79 23.36 -7.23
N LEU A 315 46.79 22.94 -6.44
CA LEU A 315 45.41 22.79 -6.92
C LEU A 315 44.81 24.14 -7.33
N TYR A 316 45.08 25.20 -6.56
CA TYR A 316 44.68 26.57 -6.89
C TYR A 316 45.19 26.99 -8.27
N ASN A 317 46.48 26.78 -8.55
CA ASN A 317 47.10 27.18 -9.82
C ASN A 317 46.58 26.38 -11.02
N GLN A 318 46.13 25.13 -10.80
CA GLN A 318 45.55 24.30 -11.85
C GLN A 318 44.06 24.61 -12.10
N VAL A 319 43.29 24.91 -11.04
CA VAL A 319 41.83 25.14 -11.14
C VAL A 319 41.50 26.58 -11.54
N LEU A 320 42.30 27.57 -11.12
CA LEU A 320 42.02 28.99 -11.38
C LEU A 320 41.89 29.34 -12.88
N PRO A 321 42.80 28.91 -13.78
CA PRO A 321 42.68 29.19 -15.22
C PRO A 321 41.37 28.64 -15.80
N LEU A 322 40.96 27.46 -15.36
CA LEU A 322 39.71 26.82 -15.80
C LEU A 322 38.49 27.62 -15.36
N ALA A 323 38.51 28.11 -14.12
CA ALA A 323 37.44 28.95 -13.58
C ALA A 323 37.35 30.28 -14.32
N ARG A 324 38.51 30.87 -14.71
CA ARG A 324 38.58 32.09 -15.52
C ARG A 324 37.98 31.90 -16.89
N VAL A 325 38.35 30.83 -17.60
CA VAL A 325 37.82 30.54 -18.94
C VAL A 325 36.31 30.34 -18.92
N GLU A 326 35.80 29.57 -17.96
CA GLU A 326 34.36 29.32 -17.85
C GLU A 326 33.58 30.58 -17.43
N THR A 327 34.14 31.42 -16.56
CA THR A 327 33.53 32.71 -16.20
C THR A 327 33.55 33.68 -17.38
N LEU A 328 34.66 33.74 -18.11
CA LEU A 328 34.79 34.51 -19.35
C LEU A 328 33.76 34.07 -20.37
N ARG A 329 33.59 32.76 -20.59
CA ARG A 329 32.58 32.20 -21.49
C ARG A 329 31.18 32.76 -21.20
N ARG A 330 30.78 32.75 -19.93
CA ARG A 330 29.44 33.23 -19.51
C ARG A 330 29.29 34.73 -19.68
N LEU A 331 30.25 35.51 -19.21
CA LEU A 331 30.18 36.96 -19.31
C LEU A 331 30.31 37.45 -20.76
N ALA A 332 31.11 36.76 -21.59
CA ALA A 332 31.21 37.01 -23.02
C ALA A 332 29.86 36.72 -23.70
N LEU A 333 29.21 35.61 -23.38
CA LEU A 333 27.87 35.34 -23.93
C LEU A 333 26.84 36.37 -23.48
N ASP A 334 26.78 36.69 -22.19
CA ASP A 334 25.86 37.69 -21.66
C ASP A 334 26.06 39.05 -22.34
N HIS A 335 27.32 39.42 -22.61
CA HIS A 335 27.66 40.61 -23.36
C HIS A 335 27.22 40.52 -24.83
N LEU A 336 27.58 39.46 -25.55
CA LEU A 336 27.27 39.28 -26.96
C LEU A 336 25.75 39.22 -27.19
N VAL A 337 25.00 38.55 -26.31
CA VAL A 337 23.53 38.49 -26.40
C VAL A 337 22.91 39.87 -26.17
N ALA A 338 23.46 40.68 -25.27
CA ALA A 338 22.91 41.98 -24.92
C ALA A 338 23.32 43.12 -25.88
N ALA A 339 24.55 43.09 -26.40
CA ALA A 339 25.17 44.27 -27.00
C ALA A 339 26.10 43.98 -28.19
N GLU A 340 26.01 42.79 -28.83
CA GLU A 340 26.83 42.47 -30.01
C GLU A 340 26.70 43.52 -31.13
N HIS A 341 27.84 44.01 -31.59
CA HIS A 341 27.99 44.86 -32.75
C HIS A 341 28.86 44.14 -33.80
N PRO A 342 28.28 43.67 -34.91
CA PRO A 342 29.01 42.89 -35.91
C PRO A 342 30.24 43.58 -36.54
N GLY A 343 30.32 44.92 -36.47
CA GLY A 343 31.45 45.69 -36.97
C GLY A 343 32.59 45.91 -35.96
N SER A 344 32.42 45.49 -34.70
CA SER A 344 33.44 45.65 -33.65
C SER A 344 34.43 44.49 -33.72
N GLU A 345 35.73 44.79 -33.85
CA GLU A 345 36.79 43.77 -33.80
C GLU A 345 36.78 43.02 -32.45
N GLY A 346 36.50 43.72 -31.35
CA GLY A 346 36.43 43.12 -30.02
C GLY A 346 35.29 42.10 -29.90
N ASP A 347 34.10 42.44 -30.40
CA ASP A 347 32.96 41.52 -30.42
C ASP A 347 33.21 40.35 -31.36
N HIS A 348 33.85 40.60 -32.51
CA HIS A 348 34.23 39.56 -33.46
C HIS A 348 35.19 38.54 -32.80
N LEU A 349 36.24 39.03 -32.13
CA LEU A 349 37.19 38.17 -31.41
C LEU A 349 36.52 37.33 -30.32
N LEU A 350 35.64 37.94 -29.52
CA LEU A 350 34.87 37.24 -28.50
C LEU A 350 33.96 36.17 -29.13
N ALA A 351 33.24 36.52 -30.19
CA ALA A 351 32.34 35.63 -30.92
C ALA A 351 33.08 34.44 -31.56
N THR A 352 34.26 34.66 -32.15
CA THR A 352 35.07 33.59 -32.75
C THR A 352 35.74 32.70 -31.71
N SER A 353 36.06 33.25 -30.53
CA SER A 353 36.68 32.49 -29.44
C SER A 353 35.64 31.68 -28.65
N PHE A 354 34.40 32.16 -28.55
CA PHE A 354 33.35 31.55 -27.74
C PHE A 354 33.17 30.04 -27.99
N PRO A 355 33.16 29.48 -29.21
CA PRO A 355 32.89 28.05 -29.41
C PRO A 355 33.92 27.07 -28.81
N SER A 356 35.06 27.54 -28.29
CA SER A 356 36.10 26.68 -27.68
C SER A 356 36.76 27.30 -26.44
N ASN A 357 36.96 26.50 -25.39
CA ASN A 357 37.69 26.95 -24.20
C ASN A 357 39.16 27.20 -24.50
N ALA A 358 39.77 26.41 -25.39
CA ALA A 358 41.15 26.63 -25.82
C ALA A 358 41.32 27.98 -26.51
N ALA A 359 40.35 28.40 -27.32
CA ALA A 359 40.37 29.72 -27.96
C ALA A 359 40.19 30.86 -26.95
N LEU A 360 39.28 30.71 -25.98
CA LEU A 360 39.13 31.67 -24.87
C LEU A 360 40.38 31.76 -23.99
N GLN A 361 41.05 30.62 -23.73
CA GLN A 361 42.32 30.59 -23.02
C GLN A 361 43.41 31.32 -23.83
N THR A 362 43.48 31.07 -25.14
CA THR A 362 44.43 31.77 -26.03
C THR A 362 44.21 33.28 -26.01
N LEU A 363 42.95 33.75 -25.96
CA LEU A 363 42.62 35.16 -25.82
C LEU A 363 43.14 35.74 -24.49
N LEU A 364 43.00 35.00 -23.39
CA LEU A 364 43.50 35.40 -22.06
C LEU A 364 45.03 35.43 -21.99
N ASP A 365 45.72 34.58 -22.75
CA ASP A 365 47.18 34.49 -22.78
C ASP A 365 47.84 35.56 -23.67
N GLN A 366 47.05 36.34 -24.40
CA GLN A 366 47.52 37.41 -25.29
C GLN A 366 47.19 38.81 -24.71
N PRO A 367 48.01 39.35 -23.79
CA PRO A 367 47.68 40.58 -23.05
C PRO A 367 47.47 41.80 -23.96
N GLY A 368 48.20 41.91 -25.07
CA GLY A 368 48.03 43.01 -26.04
C GLY A 368 46.66 42.99 -26.73
N VAL A 369 46.21 41.80 -27.16
CA VAL A 369 44.88 41.62 -27.77
C VAL A 369 43.79 41.86 -26.74
N LEU A 370 43.97 41.32 -25.53
CA LEU A 370 43.01 41.49 -24.43
C LEU A 370 42.85 42.97 -24.04
N GLN A 371 43.95 43.72 -24.01
CA GLN A 371 43.92 45.16 -23.69
C GLN A 371 43.16 45.96 -24.75
N ALA A 372 43.27 45.60 -26.04
CA ALA A 372 42.48 46.21 -27.10
C ALA A 372 40.97 45.92 -26.93
N VAL A 373 40.60 44.68 -26.60
CA VAL A 373 39.20 44.32 -26.28
C VAL A 373 38.70 45.13 -25.07
N CYS A 374 39.48 45.26 -24.00
CA CYS A 374 39.12 46.07 -22.83
C CYS A 374 38.91 47.55 -23.18
N GLN A 375 39.76 48.14 -24.02
CA GLN A 375 39.63 49.54 -24.45
C GLN A 375 38.32 49.75 -25.21
N GLU A 376 37.97 48.82 -26.10
CA GLU A 376 36.73 48.87 -26.87
C GLU A 376 35.48 48.74 -25.98
N LEU A 377 35.47 47.77 -25.07
CA LEU A 377 34.37 47.59 -24.12
C LEU A 377 34.25 48.81 -23.19
N ARG A 378 35.37 49.38 -22.74
CA ARG A 378 35.38 50.59 -21.90
C ARG A 378 34.80 51.79 -22.64
N ARG A 379 35.20 52.00 -23.90
CA ARG A 379 34.63 53.05 -24.76
C ARG A 379 33.11 52.90 -24.86
N ARG A 380 32.63 51.68 -25.14
CA ARG A 380 31.19 51.39 -25.23
C ARG A 380 30.45 51.65 -23.92
N VAL A 381 31.02 51.30 -22.77
CA VAL A 381 30.40 51.58 -21.45
C VAL A 381 30.30 53.09 -21.20
N VAL A 382 31.32 53.86 -21.57
CA VAL A 382 31.32 55.33 -21.44
C VAL A 382 30.30 55.97 -22.39
N GLU A 383 30.25 55.54 -23.64
CA GLU A 383 29.28 56.00 -24.64
C GLU A 383 27.83 55.66 -24.23
N ALA A 384 27.57 54.45 -23.75
CA ALA A 384 26.25 54.08 -23.26
C ALA A 384 25.85 54.94 -22.05
N HIS A 385 26.78 55.20 -21.12
CA HIS A 385 26.52 56.05 -19.97
C HIS A 385 26.19 57.50 -20.36
N SER A 386 26.87 58.07 -21.35
CA SER A 386 26.54 59.41 -21.87
C SER A 386 25.15 59.46 -22.54
N LEU A 387 24.70 58.34 -23.09
CA LEU A 387 23.35 58.14 -23.62
C LEU A 387 22.30 57.72 -22.56
N GLN A 388 22.66 57.75 -21.27
CA GLN A 388 21.81 57.28 -20.16
C GLN A 388 21.36 55.81 -20.29
N GLN A 389 22.10 55.01 -21.04
CA GLN A 389 21.88 53.57 -21.19
C GLN A 389 22.78 52.79 -20.24
N MET A 390 22.25 51.72 -19.67
CA MET A 390 23.00 50.83 -18.78
C MET A 390 23.40 49.56 -19.53
N LEU A 391 24.70 49.27 -19.55
CA LEU A 391 25.26 48.02 -20.09
C LEU A 391 25.90 47.16 -18.98
N PRO A 392 25.08 46.61 -18.05
CA PRO A 392 25.61 45.90 -16.89
C PRO A 392 26.38 44.63 -17.27
N GLN A 393 25.98 43.91 -18.31
CA GLN A 393 26.67 42.72 -18.81
C GLN A 393 28.06 43.07 -19.35
N THR A 394 28.15 44.11 -20.19
CA THR A 394 29.41 44.64 -20.73
C THR A 394 30.36 45.08 -19.61
N ARG A 395 29.83 45.78 -18.60
CA ARG A 395 30.64 46.24 -17.46
C ARG A 395 31.20 45.07 -16.64
N ARG A 396 30.41 44.02 -16.40
CA ARG A 396 30.87 42.82 -15.69
C ARG A 396 31.98 42.10 -16.45
N LEU A 397 31.83 41.95 -17.77
CA LEU A 397 32.87 41.38 -18.62
C LEU A 397 34.16 42.21 -18.55
N LEU A 398 34.06 43.53 -18.73
CA LEU A 398 35.21 44.44 -18.66
C LEU A 398 35.97 44.29 -17.32
N LEU A 399 35.25 44.27 -16.19
CA LEU A 399 35.86 44.11 -14.87
C LEU A 399 36.61 42.79 -14.71
N LEU A 400 36.09 41.69 -15.27
CA LEU A 400 36.80 40.40 -15.26
C LEU A 400 38.09 40.45 -16.06
N LEU A 401 38.06 41.08 -17.24
CA LEU A 401 39.24 41.17 -18.12
C LEU A 401 40.31 42.10 -17.54
N GLU A 402 39.91 43.25 -16.99
CA GLU A 402 40.81 44.15 -16.26
C GLU A 402 41.43 43.46 -15.04
N GLN A 403 40.63 42.69 -14.29
CA GLN A 403 41.10 41.87 -13.17
C GLN A 403 42.16 40.83 -13.59
N HIS A 404 42.02 40.23 -14.77
CA HIS A 404 42.99 39.27 -15.28
C HIS A 404 44.32 39.94 -15.68
N LEU A 405 44.25 41.16 -16.22
CA LEU A 405 45.43 41.97 -16.57
C LEU A 405 46.18 42.50 -15.35
N GLU A 406 45.47 42.75 -14.25
CA GLU A 406 46.06 43.15 -12.96
C GLU A 406 46.77 41.96 -12.29
N SER A 407 48.10 41.88 -12.45
CA SER A 407 48.92 40.85 -11.79
C SER A 407 48.86 40.97 -10.27
N GLY A 408 48.22 40.01 -9.61
CA GLY A 408 48.19 39.90 -8.15
C GLY A 408 48.43 38.47 -7.68
N ALA A 409 49.42 38.28 -6.81
CA ALA A 409 49.68 37.02 -6.11
C ALA A 409 49.37 37.16 -4.61
N GLY A 410 49.11 36.04 -3.94
CA GLY A 410 48.89 35.98 -2.49
C GLY A 410 47.41 35.94 -2.07
N GLU A 411 47.18 36.09 -0.77
CA GLU A 411 45.89 35.83 -0.10
C GLU A 411 44.76 36.75 -0.58
N LYS A 412 45.06 38.04 -0.81
CA LYS A 412 44.10 39.00 -1.40
C LYS A 412 43.63 38.58 -2.80
N ALA A 413 44.51 37.98 -3.59
CA ALA A 413 44.15 37.47 -4.92
C ALA A 413 43.29 36.21 -4.81
N ARG A 414 43.54 35.34 -3.82
CA ARG A 414 42.67 34.17 -3.56
C ARG A 414 41.27 34.59 -3.18
N GLU A 415 41.12 35.57 -2.28
CA GLU A 415 39.82 36.07 -1.87
C GLU A 415 39.07 36.73 -3.04
N ARG A 416 39.76 37.54 -3.86
CA ARG A 416 39.18 38.16 -5.07
C ARG A 416 38.64 37.13 -6.08
N ASN A 417 39.27 35.96 -6.18
CA ASN A 417 38.87 34.89 -7.11
C ASN A 417 37.92 33.84 -6.47
N ARG A 418 37.62 33.96 -5.18
CA ARG A 418 36.85 32.97 -4.42
C ARG A 418 35.49 32.65 -5.04
N VAL A 419 34.74 33.67 -5.46
CA VAL A 419 33.39 33.50 -6.02
C VAL A 419 33.41 32.67 -7.30
N MET A 420 34.34 32.97 -8.21
CA MET A 420 34.50 32.24 -9.47
C MET A 420 34.94 30.79 -9.24
N LEU A 421 35.86 30.55 -8.29
CA LEU A 421 36.26 29.19 -7.90
C LEU A 421 35.08 28.43 -7.29
N GLN A 422 34.29 29.08 -6.43
CA GLN A 422 33.10 28.50 -5.83
C GLN A 422 32.08 28.10 -6.89
N GLU A 423 31.77 28.96 -7.86
CA GLU A 423 30.83 28.64 -8.94
C GLU A 423 31.27 27.41 -9.75
N LEU A 424 32.57 27.28 -10.02
CA LEU A 424 33.10 26.11 -10.73
C LEU A 424 32.95 24.83 -9.89
N VAL A 425 33.27 24.89 -8.59
CA VAL A 425 33.09 23.78 -7.65
C VAL A 425 31.61 23.41 -7.51
N GLU A 426 30.70 24.38 -7.43
CA GLU A 426 29.25 24.11 -7.38
C GLU A 426 28.76 23.36 -8.62
N ARG A 427 29.28 23.68 -9.81
CA ARG A 427 28.92 22.96 -11.05
C ARG A 427 29.48 21.54 -11.08
N PHE A 428 30.70 21.35 -10.56
CA PHE A 428 31.27 20.01 -10.36
C PHE A 428 30.39 19.16 -9.43
N LEU A 429 29.97 19.73 -8.29
CA LEU A 429 29.07 19.03 -7.36
C LEU A 429 27.69 18.76 -7.97
N LEU A 430 27.15 19.72 -8.73
CA LEU A 430 25.88 19.55 -9.42
C LEU A 430 25.93 18.36 -10.38
N ARG A 431 27.02 18.18 -11.12
CA ARG A 431 27.21 17.01 -11.99
C ARG A 431 27.19 15.70 -11.18
N ARG A 432 27.92 15.63 -10.07
CA ARG A 432 27.96 14.44 -9.20
C ARG A 432 26.58 14.10 -8.62
N LEU A 433 25.80 15.10 -8.25
CA LEU A 433 24.45 14.92 -7.73
C LEU A 433 23.42 14.60 -8.83
N ASP A 434 23.64 15.07 -10.06
CA ASP A 434 22.85 14.65 -11.22
C ASP A 434 23.08 13.17 -11.53
N ASP A 435 24.33 12.67 -11.46
CA ASP A 435 24.66 11.25 -11.61
C ASP A 435 23.96 10.40 -10.53
N PHE A 436 23.96 10.87 -9.28
CA PHE A 436 23.22 10.23 -8.18
C PHE A 436 21.71 10.21 -8.46
N ALA A 437 21.11 11.34 -8.82
CA ALA A 437 19.68 11.44 -9.10
C ALA A 437 19.27 10.62 -10.32
N ALA A 438 20.16 10.46 -11.31
CA ALA A 438 19.87 9.73 -12.54
C ALA A 438 19.43 8.29 -12.26
N THR A 439 20.08 7.60 -11.32
CA THR A 439 19.71 6.23 -10.96
C THR A 439 18.28 6.16 -10.42
N HIS A 440 17.90 7.08 -9.54
CA HIS A 440 16.57 7.13 -8.93
C HIS A 440 15.48 7.59 -9.90
N LEU A 441 15.78 8.62 -10.70
CA LEU A 441 14.87 9.11 -11.73
C LEU A 441 14.62 8.07 -12.82
N GLN A 442 15.61 7.27 -13.19
CA GLN A 442 15.42 6.18 -14.15
C GLN A 442 14.41 5.15 -13.60
N GLN A 443 14.50 4.81 -12.32
CA GLN A 443 13.52 3.94 -11.66
C GLN A 443 12.14 4.57 -11.69
N ALA A 444 12.00 5.85 -11.30
CA ALA A 444 10.72 6.56 -11.31
C ALA A 444 10.10 6.64 -12.73
N ARG A 445 10.90 6.95 -13.74
CA ARG A 445 10.47 7.01 -15.15
C ARG A 445 9.95 5.67 -15.66
N ALA A 446 10.57 4.56 -15.26
CA ALA A 446 10.15 3.20 -15.64
C ALA A 446 8.79 2.79 -15.06
N ARG A 447 8.31 3.49 -14.01
CA ARG A 447 6.98 3.26 -13.42
C ARG A 447 5.86 3.84 -14.27
N LEU A 448 6.15 4.85 -15.09
CA LEU A 448 5.15 5.49 -15.95
C LEU A 448 4.96 4.69 -17.24
N ARG A 449 3.70 4.37 -17.58
CA ARG A 449 3.34 3.66 -18.81
C ARG A 449 2.49 4.54 -19.71
N ASP A 450 3.04 4.90 -20.88
CA ASP A 450 2.30 5.60 -21.92
C ASP A 450 1.37 4.61 -22.65
N ARG A 451 0.08 4.68 -22.32
CA ARG A 451 -0.93 3.75 -22.85
C ARG A 451 -1.18 3.93 -24.35
N ARG A 452 -0.74 5.04 -24.95
CA ARG A 452 -0.87 5.24 -26.41
C ARG A 452 -0.12 4.22 -27.24
N GLN A 453 0.92 3.62 -26.69
CA GLN A 453 1.69 2.58 -27.36
C GLN A 453 0.94 1.22 -27.39
N GLU A 454 -0.10 1.07 -26.57
CA GLU A 454 -0.76 -0.21 -26.31
C GLU A 454 -2.19 -0.28 -26.86
N MET A 455 -2.84 0.86 -27.08
CA MET A 455 -4.26 0.91 -27.47
C MET A 455 -4.62 2.15 -28.29
N ASN A 456 -5.78 2.09 -28.96
CA ASN A 456 -6.30 3.16 -29.80
C ASN A 456 -6.95 4.31 -28.99
N ALA A 457 -7.21 5.43 -29.67
CA ALA A 457 -7.73 6.66 -29.06
C ALA A 457 -9.09 6.46 -28.36
N ASP A 458 -10.01 5.68 -28.93
CA ASP A 458 -11.34 5.46 -28.35
C ASP A 458 -11.26 4.71 -27.01
N LYS A 459 -10.38 3.71 -26.90
CA LYS A 459 -10.15 2.99 -25.65
C LYS A 459 -9.49 3.88 -24.60
N LEU A 460 -8.53 4.73 -25.00
CA LEU A 460 -7.91 5.70 -24.10
C LEU A 460 -8.92 6.71 -23.57
N LEU A 461 -9.80 7.20 -24.43
CA LEU A 461 -10.86 8.12 -24.04
C LEU A 461 -11.77 7.46 -23.00
N ARG A 462 -12.22 6.22 -23.22
CA ARG A 462 -13.02 5.49 -22.23
C ARG A 462 -12.29 5.33 -20.89
N LEU A 463 -11.02 4.91 -20.90
CA LEU A 463 -10.24 4.80 -19.66
C LEU A 463 -10.09 6.15 -18.94
N TYR A 464 -9.93 7.24 -19.67
CA TYR A 464 -9.90 8.59 -19.10
C TYR A 464 -11.26 9.00 -18.51
N GLU A 465 -12.35 8.79 -19.25
CA GLU A 465 -13.71 9.05 -18.79
C GLU A 465 -14.05 8.24 -17.52
N ASP A 466 -13.57 7.00 -17.43
CA ASP A 466 -13.74 6.11 -16.27
C ASP A 466 -12.82 6.44 -15.07
N GLY A 467 -11.96 7.47 -15.19
CA GLY A 467 -10.99 7.82 -14.14
C GLY A 467 -9.86 6.80 -13.95
N LYS A 468 -9.53 6.03 -14.99
CA LYS A 468 -8.49 4.97 -15.03
C LYS A 468 -7.24 5.37 -15.83
N LEU A 469 -7.13 6.65 -16.25
CA LEU A 469 -6.01 7.15 -17.04
C LEU A 469 -5.68 8.61 -16.71
N TYR A 470 -4.41 8.93 -16.45
CA TYR A 470 -3.96 10.32 -16.40
C TYR A 470 -3.86 10.86 -17.83
N ARG A 471 -4.40 12.06 -18.06
CA ARG A 471 -4.37 12.70 -19.37
C ARG A 471 -3.63 14.02 -19.30
N LEU A 472 -2.55 14.13 -20.06
CA LEU A 472 -1.76 15.36 -20.19
C LEU A 472 -2.19 16.08 -21.47
N GLY A 473 -2.86 17.22 -21.33
CA GLY A 473 -3.31 18.04 -22.46
C GLY A 473 -3.24 19.53 -22.12
N ASP A 474 -3.04 20.36 -23.14
CA ASP A 474 -3.06 21.83 -23.06
C ASP A 474 -4.47 22.39 -23.37
N ASP A 475 -5.50 21.67 -22.95
CA ASP A 475 -6.91 22.00 -23.13
C ASP A 475 -7.66 22.01 -21.79
N ASP A 476 -8.90 22.51 -21.78
CA ASP A 476 -9.69 22.71 -20.55
C ASP A 476 -10.15 21.41 -19.85
N LYS A 477 -9.71 20.25 -20.35
CA LYS A 477 -10.07 18.95 -19.78
C LYS A 477 -9.16 18.64 -18.58
N PRO A 478 -9.71 18.19 -17.45
CA PRO A 478 -8.93 17.97 -16.24
C PRO A 478 -7.90 16.85 -16.42
N LEU A 479 -6.76 16.98 -15.73
CA LEU A 479 -5.68 16.00 -15.81
C LEU A 479 -6.08 14.62 -15.25
N VAL A 480 -6.94 14.62 -14.21
CA VAL A 480 -7.55 13.42 -13.62
C VAL A 480 -9.05 13.59 -13.62
N LYS A 481 -9.78 12.54 -14.02
CA LYS A 481 -11.20 12.43 -13.69
C LYS A 481 -11.37 11.66 -12.40
N VAL A 482 -12.11 12.24 -11.47
CA VAL A 482 -12.47 11.57 -10.21
C VAL A 482 -13.32 10.35 -10.57
N ARG A 483 -12.84 9.17 -10.21
CA ARG A 483 -13.56 7.92 -10.45
C ARG A 483 -14.82 7.89 -9.60
N VAL A 484 -15.99 7.91 -10.24
CA VAL A 484 -17.26 7.59 -9.58
C VAL A 484 -17.41 6.08 -9.59
N VAL A 485 -17.05 5.43 -8.49
CA VAL A 485 -17.20 3.97 -8.36
C VAL A 485 -18.67 3.68 -8.06
N ALA A 486 -19.36 3.01 -8.98
CA ALA A 486 -20.67 2.43 -8.67
C ALA A 486 -20.49 1.37 -7.58
N GLU A 487 -21.28 1.45 -6.52
CA GLU A 487 -21.29 0.44 -5.45
C GLU A 487 -22.40 -0.58 -5.71
N LEU A 488 -22.08 -1.86 -5.60
CA LEU A 488 -23.01 -2.97 -5.78
C LEU A 488 -22.89 -3.96 -4.63
N GLY A 489 -24.00 -4.66 -4.35
CA GLY A 489 -23.98 -5.82 -3.47
C GLY A 489 -23.44 -7.05 -4.20
N GLN A 490 -22.87 -7.97 -3.43
CA GLN A 490 -22.39 -9.28 -3.84
C GLN A 490 -22.98 -10.34 -2.91
N LEU A 491 -23.76 -11.28 -3.44
CA LEU A 491 -24.26 -12.45 -2.72
C LEU A 491 -23.45 -13.67 -3.16
N PHE A 492 -22.85 -14.37 -2.21
CA PHE A 492 -22.21 -15.65 -2.44
C PHE A 492 -22.95 -16.74 -1.65
N VAL A 493 -23.15 -17.88 -2.30
CA VAL A 493 -23.85 -19.04 -1.77
C VAL A 493 -22.92 -20.24 -1.92
N ASP A 494 -22.53 -20.85 -0.80
CA ASP A 494 -21.67 -22.05 -0.76
C ASP A 494 -22.49 -23.23 -0.22
N ILE A 495 -22.54 -24.34 -0.97
CA ILE A 495 -23.33 -25.54 -0.67
C ILE A 495 -22.36 -26.71 -0.44
N LYS A 496 -22.36 -27.35 0.75
CA LYS A 496 -21.52 -28.54 1.02
C LYS A 496 -22.26 -29.58 1.87
N GLY A 497 -21.69 -30.78 2.00
CA GLY A 497 -22.21 -31.85 2.87
C GLY A 497 -23.19 -32.83 2.20
N TYR A 498 -23.59 -32.60 0.94
CA TYR A 498 -24.44 -33.51 0.16
C TYR A 498 -23.75 -34.83 -0.25
N THR A 499 -22.48 -35.04 0.15
CA THR A 499 -21.54 -36.03 -0.37
C THR A 499 -21.68 -37.45 0.21
N ARG A 500 -22.32 -37.69 1.37
CA ARG A 500 -22.36 -39.06 1.94
C ARG A 500 -23.34 -40.01 1.23
N LEU A 501 -24.47 -39.53 0.72
CA LEU A 501 -25.36 -40.32 -0.14
C LEU A 501 -24.87 -40.38 -1.60
N THR A 502 -24.22 -39.33 -2.08
CA THR A 502 -23.72 -39.20 -3.45
C THR A 502 -22.31 -39.78 -3.64
N ALA A 503 -21.58 -40.12 -2.58
CA ALA A 503 -20.35 -40.92 -2.66
C ALA A 503 -20.57 -42.32 -3.27
N ARG A 504 -21.83 -42.78 -3.33
CA ARG A 504 -22.23 -44.00 -4.06
C ARG A 504 -22.60 -43.77 -5.53
N ALA A 505 -22.72 -42.51 -5.97
CA ALA A 505 -23.13 -42.13 -7.33
C ALA A 505 -21.93 -41.59 -8.14
N LYS A 506 -21.80 -42.00 -9.41
CA LYS A 506 -20.73 -41.51 -10.30
C LYS A 506 -20.86 -40.00 -10.54
N GLU A 507 -19.76 -39.32 -10.83
CA GLU A 507 -19.66 -37.85 -11.00
C GLU A 507 -20.73 -37.22 -11.92
N LEU A 508 -21.14 -37.90 -13.01
CA LEU A 508 -22.23 -37.45 -13.89
C LEU A 508 -23.58 -37.32 -13.15
N SER A 509 -23.88 -38.23 -12.24
CA SER A 509 -25.09 -38.19 -11.42
C SER A 509 -25.06 -37.06 -10.39
N MET A 510 -23.87 -36.59 -10.01
CA MET A 510 -23.71 -35.45 -9.09
C MET A 510 -24.04 -34.14 -9.78
N ALA A 511 -23.55 -33.95 -11.00
CA ALA A 511 -23.82 -32.72 -11.76
C ALA A 511 -25.31 -32.55 -12.07
N ASP A 512 -25.99 -33.63 -12.48
CA ASP A 512 -27.44 -33.60 -12.71
C ASP A 512 -28.23 -33.36 -11.42
N PHE A 513 -27.79 -33.93 -10.30
CA PHE A 513 -28.40 -33.70 -8.99
C PHE A 513 -28.26 -32.24 -8.53
N LEU A 514 -27.04 -31.67 -8.57
CA LEU A 514 -26.80 -30.27 -8.21
C LEU A 514 -27.59 -29.31 -9.11
N ARG A 515 -27.67 -29.64 -10.40
CA ARG A 515 -28.47 -28.89 -11.37
C ARG A 515 -29.95 -28.87 -11.00
N GLN A 516 -30.58 -30.04 -10.83
CA GLN A 516 -32.03 -30.15 -10.62
C GLN A 516 -32.48 -29.69 -9.23
N GLU A 517 -31.73 -30.03 -8.17
CA GLU A 517 -32.18 -29.78 -6.79
C GLU A 517 -31.76 -28.41 -6.25
N PHE A 518 -30.71 -27.79 -6.81
CA PHE A 518 -30.18 -26.53 -6.30
C PHE A 518 -30.07 -25.44 -7.36
N TYR A 519 -29.31 -25.64 -8.45
CA TYR A 519 -29.03 -24.55 -9.38
C TYR A 519 -30.24 -24.08 -10.19
N GLU A 520 -31.03 -24.98 -10.75
CA GLU A 520 -32.27 -24.61 -11.46
C GLU A 520 -33.24 -23.86 -10.54
N PRO A 521 -33.59 -24.36 -9.33
CA PRO A 521 -34.42 -23.62 -8.38
C PRO A 521 -33.86 -22.26 -7.95
N ILE A 522 -32.54 -22.15 -7.72
CA ILE A 522 -31.89 -20.88 -7.34
C ILE A 522 -31.95 -19.89 -8.50
N LEU A 523 -31.70 -20.33 -9.74
CA LEU A 523 -31.77 -19.48 -10.93
C LEU A 523 -33.21 -19.05 -11.21
N GLU A 524 -34.20 -19.91 -11.02
CA GLU A 524 -35.62 -19.54 -11.11
C GLU A 524 -36.01 -18.49 -10.06
N ALA A 525 -35.53 -18.62 -8.83
CA ALA A 525 -35.72 -17.58 -7.81
C ALA A 525 -35.07 -16.24 -8.22
N ALA A 526 -33.84 -16.30 -8.74
CA ALA A 526 -33.10 -15.11 -9.18
C ALA A 526 -33.78 -14.37 -10.36
N LYS A 527 -34.49 -15.08 -11.25
CA LYS A 527 -35.19 -14.45 -12.39
C LYS A 527 -36.20 -13.38 -11.97
N LYS A 528 -36.83 -13.50 -10.79
CA LYS A 528 -37.77 -12.49 -10.25
C LYS A 528 -37.14 -11.10 -10.10
N TYR A 529 -35.82 -11.06 -9.92
CA TYR A 529 -35.05 -9.85 -9.61
C TYR A 529 -34.23 -9.35 -10.81
N ARG A 530 -34.41 -9.93 -12.01
CA ARG A 530 -33.72 -9.50 -13.24
C ARG A 530 -34.59 -8.50 -14.03
N SER A 531 -33.95 -7.48 -14.61
CA SER A 531 -34.59 -6.51 -15.49
C SER A 531 -35.14 -7.21 -16.74
N GLY A 532 -36.46 -7.40 -16.79
CA GLY A 532 -37.16 -8.07 -17.88
C GLY A 532 -38.37 -8.91 -17.45
N ALA A 533 -38.42 -9.39 -16.20
CA ALA A 533 -39.56 -10.16 -15.68
C ALA A 533 -40.55 -9.32 -14.84
N SER A 534 -40.16 -8.11 -14.43
CA SER A 534 -40.98 -7.17 -13.65
C SER A 534 -40.61 -5.73 -14.05
N LEU A 535 -41.55 -4.79 -13.89
CA LEU A 535 -41.44 -3.34 -14.16
C LEU A 535 -40.44 -2.62 -13.22
N LEU A 536 -39.36 -3.29 -12.80
CA LEU A 536 -38.37 -2.75 -11.88
C LEU A 536 -37.35 -1.87 -12.64
N PRO A 537 -36.97 -0.70 -12.10
CA PRO A 537 -35.90 0.14 -12.65
C PRO A 537 -34.58 -0.64 -12.82
N GLN A 538 -33.76 -0.26 -13.81
CA GLN A 538 -32.44 -0.86 -14.08
C GLN A 538 -31.51 -0.89 -12.85
N GLU A 539 -31.69 0.06 -11.92
CA GLU A 539 -30.94 0.17 -10.67
C GLU A 539 -31.27 -0.92 -9.63
N GLN A 540 -32.34 -1.68 -9.84
CA GLN A 540 -32.80 -2.74 -8.92
C GLN A 540 -32.49 -4.16 -9.42
N SER A 541 -31.86 -4.31 -10.57
CA SER A 541 -31.59 -5.63 -11.15
C SER A 541 -30.44 -6.37 -10.49
N ILE A 542 -30.50 -7.70 -10.53
CA ILE A 542 -29.38 -8.59 -10.22
C ILE A 542 -28.85 -9.28 -11.48
N GLU A 543 -27.56 -9.61 -11.46
CA GLU A 543 -26.85 -10.35 -12.48
C GLU A 543 -26.18 -11.59 -11.87
N LEU A 544 -26.19 -12.69 -12.62
CA LEU A 544 -25.43 -13.89 -12.29
C LEU A 544 -23.96 -13.63 -12.59
N VAL A 545 -23.12 -13.74 -11.57
CA VAL A 545 -21.68 -13.50 -11.65
C VAL A 545 -20.94 -14.78 -12.03
N ASN A 546 -21.23 -15.87 -11.31
CA ASN A 546 -20.54 -17.14 -11.52
C ASN A 546 -21.36 -18.33 -11.00
N LEU A 547 -21.11 -19.50 -11.60
CA LEU A 547 -21.52 -20.82 -11.12
C LEU A 547 -20.25 -21.68 -11.01
N LEU A 548 -19.82 -21.97 -9.78
CA LEU A 548 -18.54 -22.62 -9.49
C LEU A 548 -18.77 -23.90 -8.71
N GLY A 549 -18.84 -25.05 -9.38
CA GLY A 549 -18.85 -26.37 -8.73
C GLY A 549 -20.03 -26.61 -7.79
N ASP A 550 -19.88 -26.16 -6.54
CA ASP A 550 -20.84 -26.23 -5.42
C ASP A 550 -21.27 -24.84 -4.89
N ALA A 551 -20.93 -23.77 -5.60
CA ALA A 551 -21.23 -22.39 -5.24
C ALA A 551 -21.86 -21.58 -6.38
N VAL A 552 -22.56 -20.50 -6.02
CA VAL A 552 -23.13 -19.53 -6.96
C VAL A 552 -22.97 -18.10 -6.42
N ALA A 553 -22.70 -17.16 -7.32
CA ALA A 553 -22.50 -15.75 -7.00
C ALA A 553 -23.41 -14.82 -7.82
N PHE A 554 -23.98 -13.82 -7.18
CA PHE A 554 -24.83 -12.79 -7.78
C PHE A 554 -24.34 -11.39 -7.40
N SER A 555 -24.52 -10.41 -8.30
CA SER A 555 -24.25 -9.00 -8.06
C SER A 555 -25.46 -8.13 -8.39
N GLY A 556 -25.65 -7.02 -7.70
CA GLY A 556 -26.72 -6.06 -8.02
C GLY A 556 -27.18 -5.24 -6.83
N SER A 557 -28.46 -4.85 -6.85
CA SER A 557 -29.08 -4.10 -5.76
C SER A 557 -29.04 -4.87 -4.43
N ILE A 558 -28.58 -4.21 -3.36
CA ILE A 558 -28.48 -4.83 -2.04
C ILE A 558 -29.85 -5.28 -1.51
N VAL A 559 -30.92 -4.55 -1.81
CA VAL A 559 -32.29 -4.92 -1.41
C VAL A 559 -32.70 -6.21 -2.11
N ALA A 560 -32.51 -6.31 -3.42
CA ALA A 560 -32.83 -7.51 -4.20
C ALA A 560 -32.01 -8.72 -3.75
N LEU A 561 -30.73 -8.54 -3.40
CA LEU A 561 -29.87 -9.63 -2.92
C LEU A 561 -30.27 -10.14 -1.53
N VAL A 562 -30.73 -9.26 -0.63
CA VAL A 562 -31.27 -9.68 0.68
C VAL A 562 -32.56 -10.49 0.51
N GLU A 563 -33.45 -10.10 -0.41
CA GLU A 563 -34.66 -10.88 -0.68
C GLU A 563 -34.34 -12.22 -1.37
N LEU A 564 -33.42 -12.21 -2.34
CA LEU A 564 -32.95 -13.44 -3.00
C LEU A 564 -32.32 -14.42 -1.99
N ALA A 565 -31.54 -13.95 -1.03
CA ALA A 565 -30.97 -14.82 0.01
C ALA A 565 -32.07 -15.56 0.81
N GLY A 566 -33.18 -14.89 1.09
CA GLY A 566 -34.36 -15.50 1.72
C GLY A 566 -35.04 -16.54 0.84
N ASP A 567 -35.23 -16.24 -0.46
CA ASP A 567 -35.77 -17.19 -1.44
C ASP A 567 -34.87 -18.44 -1.56
N ILE A 568 -33.55 -18.29 -1.56
CA ILE A 568 -32.59 -19.41 -1.62
C ILE A 568 -32.64 -20.26 -0.34
N GLN A 569 -32.77 -19.66 0.84
CA GLN A 569 -32.97 -20.42 2.08
C GLN A 569 -34.29 -21.20 2.09
N ALA A 570 -35.33 -20.68 1.45
CA ALA A 570 -36.58 -21.42 1.26
C ALA A 570 -36.39 -22.65 0.36
N VAL A 571 -35.58 -22.55 -0.70
CA VAL A 571 -35.18 -23.71 -1.53
C VAL A 571 -34.50 -24.78 -0.67
N PHE A 572 -33.49 -24.40 0.12
CA PHE A 572 -32.79 -25.34 1.00
C PHE A 572 -33.70 -25.98 2.06
N SER A 573 -34.62 -25.21 2.62
CA SER A 573 -35.57 -25.70 3.62
C SER A 573 -36.56 -26.70 3.02
N ARG A 574 -37.09 -26.43 1.82
CA ARG A 574 -37.98 -27.36 1.10
C ARG A 574 -37.27 -28.67 0.76
N TYR A 575 -36.01 -28.60 0.34
CA TYR A 575 -35.21 -29.79 0.08
C TYR A 575 -35.03 -30.64 1.35
N ARG A 576 -34.64 -30.04 2.48
CA ARG A 576 -34.51 -30.77 3.77
C ARG A 576 -35.84 -31.43 4.19
N SER A 577 -36.95 -30.72 4.11
CA SER A 577 -38.27 -31.29 4.45
C SER A 577 -38.65 -32.45 3.53
N ARG A 578 -38.29 -32.38 2.24
CA ARG A 578 -38.54 -33.46 1.27
C ARG A 578 -37.75 -34.72 1.61
N LEU A 579 -36.49 -34.58 2.03
CA LEU A 579 -35.67 -35.70 2.49
C LEU A 579 -36.26 -36.38 3.74
N GLU A 580 -36.71 -35.59 4.71
CA GLU A 580 -37.32 -36.12 5.94
C GLU A 580 -38.64 -36.87 5.64
N GLN A 581 -39.44 -36.35 4.72
CA GLN A 581 -40.70 -36.98 4.30
C GLN A 581 -40.45 -38.28 3.53
N ASN A 582 -39.50 -38.28 2.60
CA ASN A 582 -39.21 -39.40 1.70
C ASN A 582 -38.24 -40.45 2.27
N ALA A 583 -37.74 -40.27 3.50
CA ALA A 583 -36.84 -41.24 4.12
C ALA A 583 -37.49 -42.64 4.22
N PRO A 584 -36.79 -43.73 3.80
CA PRO A 584 -37.32 -45.08 3.80
C PRO A 584 -37.82 -45.54 5.18
N LEU A 585 -38.89 -46.34 5.23
CA LEU A 585 -39.42 -46.91 6.48
C LEU A 585 -38.35 -47.70 7.25
N ALA A 586 -37.45 -48.39 6.54
CA ALA A 586 -36.32 -49.11 7.14
C ALA A 586 -35.34 -48.17 7.86
N SER A 587 -35.01 -47.01 7.28
CA SER A 587 -34.13 -46.01 7.89
C SER A 587 -34.79 -45.35 9.11
N LYS A 588 -36.11 -45.12 9.07
CA LYS A 588 -36.88 -44.62 10.22
C LYS A 588 -36.92 -45.63 11.38
N GLU A 589 -37.03 -46.92 11.08
CA GLU A 589 -37.02 -47.98 12.10
C GLU A 589 -35.62 -48.23 12.69
N LEU A 590 -34.57 -48.20 11.85
CA LEU A 590 -33.18 -48.26 12.32
C LEU A 590 -32.83 -47.08 13.24
N LEU A 591 -33.28 -45.88 12.90
CA LEU A 591 -33.15 -44.69 13.76
C LEU A 591 -33.86 -44.88 15.10
N ARG A 592 -35.08 -45.44 15.09
CA ARG A 592 -35.85 -45.70 16.31
C ARG A 592 -35.14 -46.70 17.21
N GLN A 593 -34.55 -47.74 16.63
CA GLN A 593 -33.78 -48.75 17.36
C GLN A 593 -32.46 -48.18 17.92
N ALA A 594 -31.74 -47.36 17.14
CA ALA A 594 -30.54 -46.67 17.60
C ALA A 594 -30.87 -45.71 18.76
N SER A 595 -31.94 -44.93 18.63
CA SER A 595 -32.44 -44.03 19.67
C SER A 595 -32.77 -44.80 20.95
N GLN A 596 -33.49 -45.93 20.87
CA GLN A 596 -33.84 -46.72 22.04
C GLN A 596 -32.62 -47.33 22.76
N ARG A 597 -31.63 -47.84 22.02
CA ARG A 597 -30.39 -48.38 22.62
C ARG A 597 -29.59 -47.30 23.31
N ILE A 598 -29.44 -46.14 22.67
CA ILE A 598 -28.71 -45.01 23.22
C ILE A 598 -29.45 -44.45 24.43
N GLU A 599 -30.77 -44.30 24.39
CA GLU A 599 -31.58 -43.86 25.54
C GLU A 599 -31.40 -44.78 26.75
N GLN A 600 -31.36 -46.11 26.54
CA GLN A 600 -31.11 -47.09 27.61
C GLN A 600 -29.71 -46.94 28.21
N GLN A 601 -28.68 -46.77 27.39
CA GLN A 601 -27.30 -46.56 27.86
C GLN A 601 -27.16 -45.25 28.64
N ARG A 602 -27.74 -44.16 28.14
CA ARG A 602 -27.76 -42.86 28.81
C ARG A 602 -28.50 -42.92 30.15
N SER A 603 -29.62 -43.62 30.21
CA SER A 603 -30.37 -43.83 31.46
C SER A 603 -29.52 -44.55 32.51
N SER A 604 -28.72 -45.53 32.09
CA SER A 604 -27.78 -46.24 32.97
C SER A 604 -26.65 -45.33 33.47
N ILE A 605 -26.05 -44.55 32.59
CA ILE A 605 -24.98 -43.59 32.92
C ILE A 605 -25.48 -42.55 33.91
N LEU A 606 -26.66 -41.97 33.67
CA LEU A 606 -27.26 -40.96 34.54
C LEU A 606 -27.60 -41.52 35.93
N ALA A 607 -28.08 -42.76 36.01
CA ALA A 607 -28.32 -43.44 37.28
C ALA A 607 -27.01 -43.69 38.06
N GLU A 608 -25.92 -44.04 37.39
CA GLU A 608 -24.59 -44.18 37.99
C GLU A 608 -24.07 -42.82 38.52
N VAL A 609 -24.22 -41.76 37.74
CA VAL A 609 -23.86 -40.39 38.16
C VAL A 609 -24.69 -39.94 39.37
N GLU A 610 -25.98 -40.26 39.42
CA GLU A 610 -26.84 -39.94 40.56
C GLU A 610 -26.43 -40.70 41.83
N SER A 611 -26.09 -41.99 41.70
CA SER A 611 -25.53 -42.78 42.80
C SER A 611 -24.20 -42.20 43.31
N LEU A 612 -23.30 -41.82 42.42
CA LEU A 612 -22.01 -41.19 42.74
C LEU A 612 -22.19 -39.84 43.45
N ASN A 613 -23.18 -39.03 43.04
CA ASN A 613 -23.52 -37.78 43.74
C ASN A 613 -24.05 -38.04 45.17
N GLY A 614 -24.81 -39.12 45.36
CA GLY A 614 -25.25 -39.57 46.70
C GLY A 614 -24.05 -39.91 47.59
N THR A 615 -23.10 -40.68 47.08
CA THR A 615 -21.85 -41.04 47.78
C THR A 615 -21.00 -39.81 48.09
N MET A 616 -20.85 -38.89 47.13
CA MET A 616 -20.14 -37.63 47.31
C MET A 616 -20.73 -36.80 48.47
N LYS A 617 -22.06 -36.69 48.53
CA LYS A 617 -22.75 -35.95 49.58
C LYS A 617 -22.52 -36.55 50.97
N SER A 618 -22.50 -37.89 51.06
CA SER A 618 -22.15 -38.60 52.30
C SER A 618 -20.70 -38.34 52.73
N ILE A 619 -19.75 -38.33 51.78
CA ILE A 619 -18.34 -38.04 52.07
C ILE A 619 -18.15 -36.58 52.51
N GLN A 620 -18.83 -35.64 51.87
CA GLN A 620 -18.77 -34.21 52.24
C GLN A 620 -19.31 -33.95 53.65
N GLN A 621 -20.42 -34.62 54.03
CA GLN A 621 -20.96 -34.55 55.38
C GLN A 621 -19.97 -35.11 56.41
N GLU A 622 -19.27 -36.19 56.08
CA GLU A 622 -18.26 -36.80 56.94
C GLU A 622 -17.00 -35.92 57.08
N VAL A 623 -16.52 -35.31 55.99
CA VAL A 623 -15.42 -34.33 56.02
C VAL A 623 -15.79 -33.12 56.89
N PHE A 624 -17.03 -32.63 56.76
CA PHE A 624 -17.53 -31.53 57.60
C PHE A 624 -17.60 -31.93 59.07
N ARG A 625 -18.11 -33.13 59.38
CA ARG A 625 -18.13 -33.69 60.74
C ARG A 625 -16.71 -33.73 61.33
N LEU A 626 -15.75 -34.30 60.61
CA LEU A 626 -14.36 -34.41 61.06
C LEU A 626 -13.68 -33.04 61.25
N GLY A 627 -13.97 -32.07 60.39
CA GLY A 627 -13.49 -30.69 60.53
C GLY A 627 -14.02 -29.95 61.76
N SER A 628 -15.20 -30.35 62.26
CA SER A 628 -15.86 -29.76 63.43
C SER A 628 -15.44 -30.37 64.78
N LEU A 629 -14.72 -31.49 64.78
CA LEU A 629 -14.27 -32.17 66.00
C LEU A 629 -13.14 -31.41 66.71
N GLU A 630 -13.11 -31.51 68.04
CA GLU A 630 -11.99 -31.01 68.84
C GLU A 630 -10.72 -31.84 68.58
N PRO A 631 -9.50 -31.25 68.62
CA PRO A 631 -8.26 -31.93 68.25
C PRO A 631 -8.01 -33.24 69.00
N ARG A 632 -8.43 -33.35 70.25
CA ARG A 632 -8.33 -34.58 71.06
C ARG A 632 -9.27 -35.68 70.57
N GLN A 633 -10.49 -35.31 70.18
CA GLN A 633 -11.49 -36.24 69.64
C GLN A 633 -11.06 -36.72 68.25
N LEU A 634 -10.53 -35.81 67.43
CA LEU A 634 -10.00 -36.14 66.12
C LEU A 634 -8.78 -37.07 66.21
N ALA A 635 -7.84 -36.81 67.13
CA ALA A 635 -6.70 -37.68 67.36
C ALA A 635 -7.10 -39.09 67.86
N ARG A 636 -8.13 -39.18 68.72
CA ARG A 636 -8.70 -40.48 69.15
C ARG A 636 -9.38 -41.20 68.00
N SER A 637 -10.20 -40.51 67.20
CA SER A 637 -10.87 -41.11 66.04
C SER A 637 -9.86 -41.64 65.01
N LEU A 638 -8.74 -40.94 64.79
CA LEU A 638 -7.67 -41.43 63.91
C LEU A 638 -6.90 -42.62 64.51
N LEU A 639 -6.72 -42.66 65.84
CA LEU A 639 -6.15 -43.83 66.52
C LEU A 639 -7.08 -45.04 66.43
N GLU A 640 -8.37 -44.86 66.69
CA GLU A 640 -9.39 -45.91 66.56
C GLU A 640 -9.48 -46.44 65.13
N ARG A 641 -9.36 -45.58 64.12
CA ARG A 641 -9.34 -45.97 62.70
C ARG A 641 -8.02 -46.61 62.25
N LEU A 642 -6.90 -46.34 62.93
CA LEU A 642 -5.64 -47.07 62.73
C LEU A 642 -5.68 -48.46 63.38
N ASP A 643 -6.53 -48.64 64.39
CA ASP A 643 -6.66 -49.87 65.18
C ASP A 643 -7.83 -50.75 64.71
N GLY A 644 -8.81 -50.17 64.03
CA GLY A 644 -10.02 -50.82 63.50
C GLY A 644 -9.89 -51.32 62.06
N ASP A 645 -10.81 -52.22 61.68
CA ASP A 645 -10.82 -52.89 60.37
C ASP A 645 -11.58 -52.09 59.29
N ASP A 646 -11.29 -50.79 59.19
CA ASP A 646 -12.08 -49.86 58.36
C ASP A 646 -11.58 -49.86 56.90
N SER A 647 -12.42 -50.36 55.99
CA SER A 647 -12.10 -50.68 54.58
C SER A 647 -11.71 -49.49 53.68
N VAL A 648 -11.87 -48.25 54.17
CA VAL A 648 -11.68 -47.02 53.40
C VAL A 648 -10.25 -46.46 53.51
N TRP A 649 -9.45 -46.93 54.48
CA TRP A 649 -8.07 -46.45 54.65
C TRP A 649 -7.06 -47.41 53.99
N PRO A 650 -6.19 -46.94 53.07
CA PRO A 650 -5.07 -47.75 52.61
C PRO A 650 -4.18 -48.19 53.78
N ARG A 651 -4.14 -49.50 54.06
CA ARG A 651 -3.27 -50.10 55.09
C ARG A 651 -1.79 -49.94 54.69
N PRO A 652 -0.97 -49.18 55.43
CA PRO A 652 0.48 -49.34 55.34
C PRO A 652 0.82 -50.68 56.01
N ALA A 653 1.85 -51.39 55.52
CA ALA A 653 2.27 -52.66 56.14
C ALA A 653 2.46 -52.48 57.66
N ALA A 654 1.72 -53.26 58.45
CA ALA A 654 1.73 -53.15 59.90
C ALA A 654 3.17 -53.25 60.43
N GLY A 655 3.65 -52.18 61.06
CA GLY A 655 5.04 -52.09 61.55
C GLY A 655 5.96 -51.16 60.77
N SER A 656 5.49 -50.44 59.75
CA SER A 656 6.31 -49.38 59.12
C SER A 656 6.67 -48.29 60.14
N LYS A 657 7.91 -47.80 60.08
CA LYS A 657 8.39 -46.72 60.97
C LYS A 657 7.50 -45.48 60.93
N GLU A 658 6.85 -45.24 59.79
CA GLU A 658 5.95 -44.11 59.55
C GLU A 658 4.63 -44.25 60.31
N VAL A 659 4.03 -45.44 60.36
CA VAL A 659 2.80 -45.69 61.14
C VAL A 659 3.05 -45.60 62.63
N GLN A 660 4.19 -46.11 63.11
CA GLN A 660 4.57 -45.99 64.52
C GLN A 660 4.83 -44.54 64.92
N ALA A 661 5.51 -43.76 64.06
CA ALA A 661 5.72 -42.33 64.27
C ALA A 661 4.40 -41.54 64.26
N LEU A 662 3.48 -41.88 63.35
CA LEU A 662 2.13 -41.30 63.28
C LEU A 662 1.33 -41.61 64.56
N ARG A 663 1.32 -42.87 65.00
CA ARG A 663 0.62 -43.31 66.22
C ARG A 663 1.14 -42.61 67.48
N ALA A 664 2.46 -42.54 67.66
CA ALA A 664 3.09 -41.83 68.78
C ALA A 664 2.73 -40.33 68.79
N ARG A 665 2.65 -39.72 67.60
CA ARG A 665 2.28 -38.30 67.43
C ARG A 665 0.79 -38.06 67.72
N LEU A 666 -0.09 -38.96 67.31
CA LEU A 666 -1.53 -38.91 67.62
C LEU A 666 -1.80 -39.13 69.12
N GLN A 667 -1.11 -40.06 69.78
CA GLN A 667 -1.22 -40.27 71.24
C GLN A 667 -0.79 -39.03 72.04
N LYS A 668 0.25 -38.33 71.59
CA LYS A 668 0.68 -37.05 72.16
C LYS A 668 -0.41 -35.97 72.05
N PHE A 669 -1.10 -35.91 70.91
CA PHE A 669 -2.20 -34.95 70.70
C PHE A 669 -3.48 -35.32 71.45
N ALA A 670 -3.74 -36.61 71.68
CA ALA A 670 -4.87 -37.06 72.48
C ALA A 670 -4.78 -36.67 73.97
N GLY A 671 -3.55 -36.51 74.51
CA GLY A 671 -3.30 -36.14 75.91
C GLY A 671 -2.92 -34.66 76.15
N GLY A 672 -2.42 -33.93 75.14
CA GLY A 672 -1.86 -32.58 75.29
C GLY A 672 -2.81 -31.41 74.97
N ARG A 673 -2.31 -30.17 75.08
CA ARG A 673 -2.90 -28.99 74.39
C ARG A 673 -2.32 -28.94 72.98
N VAL A 674 -3.19 -28.78 71.98
CA VAL A 674 -2.82 -28.81 70.55
C VAL A 674 -2.87 -27.39 70.01
N GLY A 675 -1.78 -26.92 69.39
CA GLY A 675 -1.72 -25.61 68.74
C GLY A 675 -2.47 -25.60 67.41
N GLN A 676 -2.64 -24.41 66.83
CA GLN A 676 -3.42 -24.23 65.59
C GLN A 676 -2.79 -24.94 64.37
N LYS A 677 -1.45 -25.02 64.31
CA LYS A 677 -0.73 -25.74 63.24
C LYS A 677 -0.92 -27.24 63.34
N GLU A 678 -0.87 -27.78 64.56
CA GLU A 678 -1.07 -29.20 64.84
C GLU A 678 -2.52 -29.63 64.63
N ARG A 679 -3.49 -28.76 64.94
CA ARG A 679 -4.91 -28.97 64.59
C ARG A 679 -5.10 -29.08 63.09
N ARG A 680 -4.52 -28.17 62.30
CA ARG A 680 -4.63 -28.18 60.84
C ARG A 680 -4.06 -29.48 60.25
N TRP A 681 -2.91 -29.91 60.75
CA TRP A 681 -2.30 -31.17 60.34
C TRP A 681 -3.18 -32.39 60.67
N LEU A 682 -3.83 -32.42 61.85
CA LEU A 682 -4.77 -33.51 62.21
C LEU A 682 -5.98 -33.56 61.29
N VAL A 683 -6.56 -32.40 60.95
CA VAL A 683 -7.69 -32.30 60.00
C VAL A 683 -7.26 -32.77 58.61
N ASP A 684 -6.08 -32.34 58.14
CA ASP A 684 -5.56 -32.77 56.85
C ASP A 684 -5.36 -34.29 56.80
N GLN A 685 -4.80 -34.91 57.84
CA GLN A 685 -4.64 -36.38 57.88
C GLN A 685 -5.98 -37.12 57.96
N ALA A 686 -6.96 -36.59 58.69
CA ALA A 686 -8.29 -37.20 58.81
C ALA A 686 -9.10 -37.12 57.51
N CYS A 687 -8.98 -36.03 56.77
CA CYS A 687 -9.77 -35.78 55.58
C CYS A 687 -9.10 -36.26 54.29
N ARG A 688 -7.77 -36.46 54.26
CA ARG A 688 -7.02 -36.88 53.06
C ARG A 688 -7.61 -38.09 52.31
N PRO A 689 -7.89 -39.25 52.93
CA PRO A 689 -8.44 -40.40 52.21
C PRO A 689 -9.84 -40.12 51.65
N LEU A 690 -10.65 -39.32 52.36
CA LEU A 690 -11.96 -38.88 51.89
C LEU A 690 -11.85 -37.94 50.69
N LEU A 691 -10.88 -37.02 50.70
CA LEU A 691 -10.62 -36.10 49.60
C LEU A 691 -10.05 -36.81 48.37
N ASP A 692 -9.24 -37.85 48.55
CA ASP A 692 -8.75 -38.68 47.44
C ASP A 692 -9.89 -39.49 46.81
N GLU A 693 -10.85 -39.96 47.61
CA GLU A 693 -12.06 -40.63 47.11
C GLU A 693 -13.01 -39.66 46.39
N VAL A 694 -13.16 -38.43 46.90
CA VAL A 694 -13.86 -37.34 46.18
C VAL A 694 -13.26 -37.14 44.79
N ARG A 695 -11.93 -37.07 44.67
CA ARG A 695 -11.27 -36.90 43.36
C ARG A 695 -11.53 -38.08 42.42
N ARG A 696 -11.54 -39.32 42.92
CA ARG A 696 -11.86 -40.50 42.11
C ARG A 696 -13.30 -40.47 41.62
N ILE A 697 -14.24 -40.11 42.48
CA ILE A 697 -15.65 -39.95 42.11
C ILE A 697 -15.81 -38.84 41.07
N GLU A 698 -15.12 -37.71 41.22
CA GLU A 698 -15.13 -36.60 40.25
C GLU A 698 -14.55 -37.02 38.90
N GLN A 699 -13.45 -37.78 38.90
CA GLN A 699 -12.86 -38.33 37.68
C GLN A 699 -13.83 -39.28 36.97
N ARG A 700 -14.40 -40.25 37.70
CA ARG A 700 -15.35 -41.23 37.14
C ARG A 700 -16.61 -40.55 36.60
N LYS A 701 -17.12 -39.53 37.31
CA LYS A 701 -18.24 -38.72 36.84
C LYS A 701 -17.91 -37.98 35.55
N SER A 702 -16.69 -37.46 35.41
CA SER A 702 -16.25 -36.79 34.18
C SER A 702 -16.18 -37.78 33.00
N GLU A 703 -15.61 -38.96 33.21
CA GLU A 703 -15.56 -40.04 32.21
C GLU A 703 -16.97 -40.46 31.76
N LEU A 704 -17.90 -40.66 32.71
CA LEU A 704 -19.29 -41.03 32.42
C LEU A 704 -20.04 -39.93 31.62
N LEU A 705 -19.76 -38.65 31.89
CA LEU A 705 -20.36 -37.54 31.16
C LEU A 705 -19.77 -37.38 29.76
N GLU A 706 -18.48 -37.67 29.57
CA GLU A 706 -17.87 -37.78 28.24
C GLU A 706 -18.45 -38.95 27.44
N GLU A 707 -18.73 -40.08 28.09
CA GLU A 707 -19.42 -41.23 27.49
C GLU A 707 -20.86 -40.85 27.07
N ASP A 708 -21.66 -40.18 27.92
CA ASP A 708 -23.00 -39.68 27.56
C ASP A 708 -22.94 -38.77 26.33
N LEU A 709 -21.94 -37.90 26.29
CA LEU A 709 -21.73 -36.98 25.17
C LEU A 709 -21.44 -37.72 23.87
N SER A 710 -20.54 -38.70 23.92
CA SER A 710 -20.20 -39.52 22.75
C SER A 710 -21.41 -40.27 22.20
N LEU A 711 -22.32 -40.70 23.07
CA LEU A 711 -23.57 -41.37 22.68
C LEU A 711 -24.58 -40.41 22.04
N VAL A 712 -24.68 -39.18 22.53
CA VAL A 712 -25.54 -38.14 21.90
C VAL A 712 -25.01 -37.78 20.51
N GLN A 713 -23.70 -37.58 20.38
CA GLN A 713 -23.06 -37.32 19.10
C GLN A 713 -23.24 -38.50 18.13
N ALA A 714 -23.07 -39.74 18.60
CA ALA A 714 -23.31 -40.93 17.79
C ALA A 714 -24.77 -41.05 17.31
N LEU A 715 -25.76 -40.67 18.14
CA LEU A 715 -27.17 -40.66 17.72
C LEU A 715 -27.45 -39.59 16.66
N GLU A 716 -26.86 -38.40 16.80
CA GLU A 716 -26.97 -37.34 15.80
C GLU A 716 -26.29 -37.74 14.48
N GLU A 717 -25.10 -38.35 14.55
CA GLU A 717 -24.41 -38.89 13.38
C GLU A 717 -25.22 -40.00 12.70
N GLU A 718 -25.76 -40.95 13.46
CA GLU A 718 -26.63 -42.00 12.94
C GLU A 718 -27.90 -41.40 12.31
N ARG A 719 -28.45 -40.31 12.88
CA ARG A 719 -29.57 -39.57 12.29
C ARG A 719 -29.22 -38.90 10.99
N HIS A 720 -28.05 -38.30 10.89
CA HIS A 720 -27.54 -37.70 9.67
C HIS A 720 -27.26 -38.75 8.58
N ILE A 721 -26.70 -39.90 8.96
CA ILE A 721 -26.40 -41.03 8.06
C ILE A 721 -27.69 -41.67 7.53
N GLN A 722 -28.67 -41.95 8.40
CA GLN A 722 -29.89 -42.67 8.03
C GLN A 722 -30.90 -41.79 7.28
N LEU A 723 -30.95 -40.48 7.54
CA LEU A 723 -31.89 -39.55 6.89
C LEU A 723 -31.28 -38.74 5.74
N GLY A 724 -29.95 -38.75 5.56
CA GLY A 724 -29.28 -38.04 4.47
C GLY A 724 -29.36 -36.51 4.55
N THR A 725 -29.54 -35.95 5.74
CA THR A 725 -29.90 -34.53 5.96
C THR A 725 -28.71 -33.57 6.08
N GLU A 726 -27.48 -33.99 5.75
CA GLU A 726 -26.25 -33.19 5.83
C GLU A 726 -26.16 -32.06 4.77
N LEU A 727 -27.23 -31.31 4.52
CA LEU A 727 -27.13 -30.09 3.72
C LEU A 727 -26.59 -28.97 4.60
N GLU A 728 -25.31 -28.64 4.45
CA GLU A 728 -24.72 -27.44 5.02
C GLU A 728 -24.64 -26.36 3.92
N ALA A 729 -25.40 -25.28 4.06
CA ALA A 729 -25.40 -24.16 3.11
C ALA A 729 -25.22 -22.84 3.86
N GLY A 730 -24.27 -22.02 3.41
CA GLY A 730 -23.96 -20.72 3.98
C GLY A 730 -24.12 -19.64 2.92
N LEU A 731 -24.75 -18.52 3.29
CA LEU A 731 -24.88 -17.35 2.42
C LEU A 731 -24.18 -16.17 3.07
N PHE A 732 -23.53 -15.36 2.24
CA PHE A 732 -22.93 -14.11 2.69
C PHE A 732 -23.15 -12.99 1.69
N ILE A 733 -23.54 -11.82 2.20
CA ILE A 733 -23.75 -10.61 1.41
C ILE A 733 -22.70 -9.56 1.79
N ALA A 734 -21.95 -9.09 0.79
CA ALA A 734 -21.00 -7.99 0.90
C ALA A 734 -21.45 -6.80 0.02
N TYR A 735 -20.94 -5.60 0.29
CA TYR A 735 -21.28 -4.39 -0.46
C TYR A 735 -20.07 -3.46 -0.58
N GLY A 736 -19.90 -2.87 -1.77
CA GLY A 736 -18.82 -1.93 -2.06
C GLY A 736 -18.61 -1.78 -3.57
N ALA A 737 -17.38 -1.49 -3.99
CA ALA A 737 -17.06 -1.27 -5.39
C ALA A 737 -17.58 -2.39 -6.31
N ALA A 738 -18.25 -2.00 -7.40
CA ALA A 738 -18.70 -2.91 -8.44
C ALA A 738 -17.53 -3.76 -8.98
N PRO A 739 -17.78 -5.04 -9.33
CA PRO A 739 -16.76 -5.90 -9.87
C PRO A 739 -16.41 -5.49 -11.29
N GLU A 740 -15.14 -5.62 -11.64
CA GLU A 740 -14.64 -5.38 -12.98
C GLU A 740 -14.84 -6.64 -13.83
N TRP A 741 -15.31 -6.46 -15.07
CA TRP A 741 -15.56 -7.56 -15.99
C TRP A 741 -14.49 -7.62 -17.07
N ILE A 742 -13.86 -8.78 -17.20
CA ILE A 742 -12.93 -9.10 -18.28
C ILE A 742 -13.66 -10.01 -19.26
N GLY A 743 -13.87 -9.52 -20.47
CA GLY A 743 -14.30 -10.34 -21.60
C GLY A 743 -13.08 -10.90 -22.31
N ILE A 744 -12.96 -12.22 -22.36
CA ILE A 744 -11.93 -12.91 -23.13
C ILE A 744 -12.65 -13.56 -24.32
N GLU A 745 -12.36 -13.07 -25.52
CA GLU A 745 -12.78 -13.73 -26.74
C GLU A 745 -11.63 -14.63 -27.18
N ASP A 746 -11.84 -15.93 -27.11
CA ASP A 746 -10.87 -16.94 -27.51
C ASP A 746 -11.47 -17.82 -28.61
N GLU A 747 -10.66 -18.13 -29.63
CA GLU A 747 -11.11 -18.91 -30.79
C GLU A 747 -11.51 -20.35 -30.42
N THR A 748 -10.91 -20.90 -29.35
CA THR A 748 -11.17 -22.27 -28.87
C THR A 748 -12.26 -22.28 -27.80
N TRP A 749 -12.22 -21.34 -26.86
CA TRP A 749 -13.07 -21.34 -25.66
C TRP A 749 -14.28 -20.40 -25.74
N GLY A 750 -14.44 -19.67 -26.85
CA GLY A 750 -15.55 -18.76 -27.08
C GLY A 750 -15.45 -17.47 -26.26
N LYS A 751 -16.61 -16.88 -25.93
CA LYS A 751 -16.68 -15.65 -25.13
C LYS A 751 -16.73 -15.99 -23.64
N LEU A 752 -15.60 -15.87 -22.98
CA LEU A 752 -15.49 -16.00 -21.52
C LEU A 752 -15.69 -14.63 -20.86
N ARG A 753 -16.40 -14.62 -19.72
CA ARG A 753 -16.55 -13.45 -18.87
C ARG A 753 -16.02 -13.78 -17.48
N VAL A 754 -15.07 -12.98 -17.01
CA VAL A 754 -14.48 -13.13 -15.68
C VAL A 754 -14.73 -11.85 -14.90
N SER A 755 -15.43 -11.96 -13.77
CA SER A 755 -15.62 -10.87 -12.83
C SER A 755 -14.52 -10.88 -11.76
N VAL A 756 -13.91 -9.73 -11.49
CA VAL A 756 -12.90 -9.56 -10.44
C VAL A 756 -13.33 -8.42 -9.53
N GLY A 757 -13.41 -8.67 -8.22
CA GLY A 757 -13.73 -7.64 -7.25
C GLY A 757 -13.53 -8.10 -5.82
N GLU A 758 -13.03 -7.20 -4.96
CA GLU A 758 -12.78 -7.50 -3.54
C GLU A 758 -14.04 -8.01 -2.84
N ARG A 759 -15.20 -7.41 -3.10
CA ARG A 759 -16.46 -7.79 -2.43
C ARG A 759 -16.96 -9.17 -2.82
N ILE A 760 -16.58 -9.69 -4.00
CA ILE A 760 -16.86 -11.09 -4.38
C ILE A 760 -16.04 -12.03 -3.49
N ASN A 761 -14.75 -11.72 -3.30
CA ASN A 761 -13.86 -12.51 -2.46
C ASN A 761 -14.29 -12.44 -0.98
N GLU A 762 -14.75 -11.30 -0.51
CA GLU A 762 -15.27 -11.14 0.85
C GLU A 762 -16.50 -12.00 1.06
N ALA A 763 -17.45 -11.94 0.12
CA ALA A 763 -18.65 -12.76 0.17
C ALA A 763 -18.33 -14.26 0.16
N ALA A 764 -17.41 -14.69 -0.70
CA ALA A 764 -16.96 -16.09 -0.75
C ALA A 764 -16.30 -16.57 0.55
N ARG A 765 -15.51 -15.74 1.22
CA ARG A 765 -14.88 -16.11 2.50
C ARG A 765 -15.85 -16.02 3.67
N GLY A 766 -16.86 -15.17 3.57
CA GLY A 766 -17.93 -15.03 4.55
C GLY A 766 -18.82 -16.27 4.68
N THR A 767 -18.82 -17.18 3.70
CA THR A 767 -19.52 -18.48 3.79
C THR A 767 -18.68 -19.59 4.42
N ALA A 768 -17.48 -19.28 4.94
CA ALA A 768 -16.59 -20.27 5.53
C ALA A 768 -17.18 -20.98 6.77
N ARG A 769 -16.73 -22.21 6.97
CA ARG A 769 -17.17 -23.13 8.04
C ARG A 769 -15.97 -23.63 8.83
N SER A 770 -15.41 -22.75 9.67
CA SER A 770 -14.25 -23.12 10.49
C SER A 770 -14.60 -24.21 11.50
N GLN A 771 -13.98 -25.38 11.35
CA GLN A 771 -14.15 -26.52 12.26
C GLN A 771 -13.61 -26.22 13.67
N ALA A 772 -12.63 -25.32 13.79
CA ALA A 772 -12.14 -24.85 15.08
C ALA A 772 -13.23 -24.08 15.84
N VAL A 773 -13.91 -23.14 15.16
CA VAL A 773 -15.05 -22.39 15.73
C VAL A 773 -16.19 -23.35 16.11
N ARG A 774 -16.52 -24.33 15.26
CA ARG A 774 -17.55 -25.35 15.55
C ARG A 774 -17.21 -26.13 16.82
N ARG A 775 -15.98 -26.66 16.95
CA ARG A 775 -15.55 -27.44 18.12
C ARG A 775 -15.64 -26.63 19.41
N GLN A 776 -15.13 -25.40 19.40
CA GLN A 776 -15.22 -24.51 20.57
C GLN A 776 -16.68 -24.20 20.95
N LEU A 777 -17.56 -24.02 19.95
CA LEU A 777 -18.97 -23.75 20.15
C LEU A 777 -19.72 -24.94 20.76
N MET A 778 -19.50 -26.15 20.23
CA MET A 778 -20.11 -27.37 20.78
C MET A 778 -19.65 -27.60 22.22
N HIS A 779 -18.35 -27.47 22.49
CA HIS A 779 -17.82 -27.60 23.85
C HIS A 779 -18.45 -26.61 24.85
N ALA A 780 -18.67 -25.35 24.42
CA ALA A 780 -19.33 -24.34 25.25
C ALA A 780 -20.81 -24.69 25.53
N LEU A 781 -21.53 -25.20 24.52
CA LEU A 781 -22.91 -25.66 24.66
C LEU A 781 -23.01 -26.84 25.63
N GLU A 782 -22.11 -27.82 25.51
CA GLU A 782 -22.06 -29.01 26.37
C GLU A 782 -21.78 -28.63 27.83
N THR A 783 -20.81 -27.75 28.04
CA THR A 783 -20.52 -27.18 29.36
C THR A 783 -21.75 -26.50 29.96
N ALA A 784 -22.48 -25.73 29.15
CA ALA A 784 -23.72 -25.08 29.60
C ALA A 784 -24.84 -26.08 29.90
N ARG A 785 -24.98 -27.16 29.11
CA ARG A 785 -25.92 -28.27 29.37
C ARG A 785 -25.63 -28.94 30.71
N ALA A 786 -24.37 -29.23 31.00
CA ALA A 786 -23.93 -29.82 32.25
C ALA A 786 -24.17 -28.87 33.45
N GLN A 787 -23.79 -27.59 33.33
CA GLN A 787 -23.96 -26.60 34.39
C GLN A 787 -25.44 -26.33 34.73
N ARG A 788 -26.32 -26.35 33.74
CA ARG A 788 -27.77 -26.09 33.92
C ARG A 788 -28.59 -27.35 34.16
N GLY A 789 -28.00 -28.54 34.08
CA GLY A 789 -28.73 -29.80 34.17
C GLY A 789 -29.79 -29.98 33.08
N ASN A 790 -29.66 -29.28 31.94
CA ASN A 790 -30.63 -29.31 30.84
C ASN A 790 -29.95 -29.82 29.55
N PRO A 791 -30.12 -31.10 29.18
CA PRO A 791 -29.53 -31.64 27.97
C PRO A 791 -30.19 -31.13 26.68
N LYS A 792 -31.37 -30.50 26.77
CA LYS A 792 -32.15 -29.99 25.63
C LYS A 792 -31.78 -28.59 25.19
N LEU A 793 -30.73 -27.97 25.76
CA LEU A 793 -30.30 -26.63 25.32
C LEU A 793 -29.89 -26.65 23.85
N GLU A 794 -30.41 -25.70 23.09
CA GLU A 794 -30.13 -25.51 21.67
C GLU A 794 -29.33 -24.23 21.44
N LEU A 795 -28.69 -24.15 20.28
CA LEU A 795 -28.08 -22.92 19.78
C LEU A 795 -29.14 -22.06 19.06
N PRO A 796 -29.31 -20.78 19.41
CA PRO A 796 -30.35 -19.92 18.84
C PRO A 796 -30.01 -19.36 17.44
N PHE A 797 -28.75 -19.48 17.01
CA PHE A 797 -28.19 -18.82 15.84
C PHE A 797 -27.49 -19.82 14.90
N ARG A 798 -27.18 -19.39 13.68
CA ARG A 798 -26.49 -20.20 12.65
C ARG A 798 -25.17 -19.61 12.18
N VAL A 799 -24.84 -18.39 12.61
CA VAL A 799 -23.58 -17.73 12.27
C VAL A 799 -22.80 -17.40 13.55
N TYR A 800 -21.58 -17.89 13.62
CA TYR A 800 -20.69 -17.74 14.78
C TYR A 800 -19.31 -17.25 14.33
N ILE A 801 -18.74 -16.33 15.11
CA ILE A 801 -17.37 -15.86 14.94
C ILE A 801 -16.67 -16.04 16.28
N ARG A 802 -15.52 -16.72 16.28
CA ARG A 802 -14.70 -16.90 17.47
C ARG A 802 -13.22 -16.65 17.17
N PRO A 803 -12.45 -16.20 18.17
CA PRO A 803 -11.00 -16.20 18.07
C PRO A 803 -10.48 -17.63 17.86
N VAL A 804 -9.78 -17.82 16.74
CA VAL A 804 -9.00 -19.02 16.44
C VAL A 804 -7.54 -18.63 16.55
N GLY A 805 -7.03 -18.69 17.78
CA GLY A 805 -5.61 -18.66 18.08
C GLY A 805 -5.22 -20.02 18.64
N GLU A 806 -4.46 -20.79 17.88
CA GLU A 806 -3.61 -21.80 18.48
C GLU A 806 -2.37 -21.05 18.99
N LEU A 807 -2.03 -21.21 20.27
CA LEU A 807 -0.67 -20.89 20.71
C LEU A 807 0.21 -21.96 20.06
N GLU A 808 0.69 -21.68 18.84
CA GLU A 808 1.55 -22.62 18.10
C GLU A 808 2.79 -22.86 18.94
N MET A 809 2.91 -24.05 19.52
CA MET A 809 4.09 -24.38 20.32
C MET A 809 5.32 -24.32 19.41
N GLU A 810 6.33 -23.55 19.81
CA GLU A 810 7.61 -23.58 19.11
C GLU A 810 8.15 -25.01 19.05
N PRO A 811 8.92 -25.38 18.01
CA PRO A 811 9.40 -26.75 17.84
C PRO A 811 10.09 -27.32 19.09
N GLU A 812 10.82 -26.49 19.84
CA GLU A 812 11.45 -26.88 21.10
C GLU A 812 10.43 -27.17 22.22
N THR A 813 9.41 -26.32 22.35
CA THR A 813 8.30 -26.49 23.30
C THR A 813 7.49 -27.75 22.98
N TYR A 814 7.22 -27.98 21.70
CA TYR A 814 6.50 -29.17 21.23
C TYR A 814 7.31 -30.45 21.44
N GLN A 815 8.62 -30.43 21.19
CA GLN A 815 9.51 -31.57 21.47
C GLN A 815 9.58 -31.87 22.97
N ALA A 816 9.65 -30.85 23.82
CA ALA A 816 9.63 -31.02 25.27
C ALA A 816 8.30 -31.63 25.75
N TRP A 817 7.17 -31.24 25.16
CA TRP A 817 5.87 -31.86 25.41
C TRP A 817 5.85 -33.34 25.01
N GLN A 818 6.34 -33.67 23.82
CA GLN A 818 6.42 -35.07 23.35
C GLN A 818 7.31 -35.92 24.25
N GLN A 819 8.46 -35.40 24.69
CA GLN A 819 9.35 -36.09 25.64
C GLN A 819 8.70 -36.29 27.00
N ALA A 820 8.00 -35.27 27.53
CA ALA A 820 7.26 -35.39 28.79
C ALA A 820 6.18 -36.48 28.70
N ARG A 821 5.46 -36.55 27.57
CA ARG A 821 4.41 -37.55 27.32
C ARG A 821 4.97 -38.96 27.17
N GLN A 822 6.12 -39.11 26.52
CA GLN A 822 6.78 -40.42 26.33
C GLN A 822 7.45 -40.94 27.60
N GLN A 823 8.04 -40.06 28.41
CA GLN A 823 8.84 -40.45 29.58
C GLN A 823 8.04 -40.48 30.89
N ALA A 824 6.84 -39.88 30.92
CA ALA A 824 6.00 -39.73 32.12
C ALA A 824 6.79 -39.17 33.34
N SER A 825 7.81 -38.36 33.09
CA SER A 825 8.72 -37.82 34.12
C SER A 825 8.30 -36.41 34.54
N ALA A 826 8.29 -36.17 35.85
CA ALA A 826 8.03 -34.85 36.42
C ALA A 826 9.05 -33.81 35.95
N GLU A 827 10.31 -34.20 35.72
CA GLU A 827 11.37 -33.29 35.25
C GLU A 827 11.16 -32.87 33.78
N ALA A 828 10.78 -33.82 32.92
CA ALA A 828 10.47 -33.54 31.52
C ALA A 828 9.22 -32.65 31.38
N TYR A 829 8.21 -32.88 32.21
CA TYR A 829 7.02 -32.02 32.27
C TYR A 829 7.36 -30.62 32.78
N GLN A 830 8.18 -30.50 33.82
CA GLN A 830 8.61 -29.20 34.34
C GLN A 830 9.44 -28.42 33.31
N ARG A 831 10.26 -29.11 32.49
CA ARG A 831 10.98 -28.49 31.38
C ARG A 831 10.04 -27.95 30.31
N PHE A 832 9.01 -28.71 29.93
CA PHE A 832 7.96 -28.23 29.03
C PHE A 832 7.26 -26.97 29.60
N LEU A 833 6.81 -27.01 30.86
CA LEU A 833 6.14 -25.87 31.49
C LEU A 833 7.01 -24.60 31.49
N ASN A 834 8.31 -24.74 31.77
CA ASN A 834 9.23 -23.61 31.75
C ASN A 834 9.44 -23.03 30.34
N LEU A 835 9.47 -23.89 29.30
CA LEU A 835 9.59 -23.45 27.91
C LEU A 835 8.30 -22.79 27.42
N PHE A 836 7.15 -23.40 27.73
CA PHE A 836 5.84 -22.86 27.40
C PHE A 836 5.56 -21.53 28.12
N ASP A 837 5.88 -21.41 29.41
CA ASP A 837 5.73 -20.16 30.17
C ASP A 837 6.62 -19.04 29.61
N ARG A 838 7.86 -19.35 29.18
CA ARG A 838 8.71 -18.36 28.50
C ARG A 838 8.14 -17.93 27.15
N GLN A 839 7.65 -18.89 26.35
CA GLN A 839 7.01 -18.59 25.07
C GLN A 839 5.76 -17.71 25.28
N ALA A 840 4.87 -18.12 26.18
CA ALA A 840 3.66 -17.38 26.51
C ALA A 840 3.96 -15.97 27.04
N ARG A 841 4.96 -15.81 27.94
CA ARG A 841 5.38 -14.48 28.43
C ARG A 841 6.00 -13.63 27.33
N ARG A 842 6.74 -14.20 26.40
CA ARG A 842 7.31 -13.49 25.25
C ARG A 842 6.20 -12.98 24.33
N GLU A 843 5.23 -13.82 24.01
CA GLU A 843 4.08 -13.44 23.20
C GLU A 843 3.20 -12.41 23.92
N LEU A 844 2.99 -12.56 25.24
CA LEU A 844 2.26 -11.60 26.08
C LEU A 844 2.98 -10.26 26.25
N SER A 845 4.32 -10.24 26.27
CA SER A 845 5.12 -9.00 26.38
C SER A 845 5.39 -8.32 25.04
N GLN A 846 5.27 -9.04 23.93
CA GLN A 846 5.26 -8.49 22.58
C GLN A 846 3.87 -8.05 22.12
N ALA A 847 2.83 -8.30 22.92
CA ALA A 847 1.50 -7.73 22.70
C ALA A 847 1.57 -6.22 22.99
N PRO A 848 1.39 -5.34 21.98
CA PRO A 848 1.48 -3.90 22.18
C PRO A 848 0.28 -3.41 23.01
N ASP A 849 0.57 -2.58 24.01
CA ASP A 849 -0.42 -1.71 24.66
C ASP A 849 -0.99 -0.73 23.62
N SER A 850 -2.15 -1.02 23.04
CA SER A 850 -2.90 0.00 22.30
C SER A 850 -4.35 -0.38 22.00
N LYS A 851 -5.23 0.61 22.17
CA LYS A 851 -6.61 0.72 21.68
C LYS A 851 -6.70 0.76 20.13
N ALA A 852 -5.80 0.06 19.43
CA ALA A 852 -5.71 0.03 17.97
C ALA A 852 -5.42 -1.40 17.50
N GLY A 853 -6.49 -2.19 17.36
CA GLY A 853 -6.64 -3.21 16.32
C GLY A 853 -5.44 -4.12 15.99
N GLN A 854 -4.80 -4.77 16.96
CA GLN A 854 -4.18 -6.05 16.66
C GLN A 854 -5.26 -7.13 16.56
N SER A 855 -5.29 -7.72 15.37
CA SER A 855 -6.14 -8.83 14.95
C SER A 855 -6.06 -9.99 15.94
N VAL A 856 -6.96 -10.02 16.93
CA VAL A 856 -7.43 -11.29 17.48
C VAL A 856 -7.90 -12.09 16.26
N ARG A 857 -7.11 -13.09 15.87
CA ARG A 857 -7.38 -13.94 14.69
C ARG A 857 -8.73 -14.60 14.94
N SER A 858 -9.77 -14.16 14.23
CA SER A 858 -11.11 -14.72 14.34
C SER A 858 -11.50 -15.35 13.01
N ASP A 859 -12.13 -16.51 13.08
CA ASP A 859 -12.73 -17.19 11.94
C ASP A 859 -14.25 -17.21 12.07
N ILE A 860 -14.91 -17.50 10.95
CA ILE A 860 -16.37 -17.62 10.86
C ILE A 860 -16.79 -19.09 10.66
N TYR A 861 -17.90 -19.46 11.30
CA TYR A 861 -18.68 -20.65 11.01
C TYR A 861 -20.09 -20.22 10.60
N ASN A 862 -20.38 -20.30 9.29
CA ASN A 862 -21.61 -19.80 8.70
C ASN A 862 -22.47 -20.94 8.09
N LEU A 863 -23.64 -21.19 8.70
CA LEU A 863 -24.71 -22.06 8.18
C LEU A 863 -26.01 -21.29 7.90
N GLY A 864 -25.96 -19.96 7.94
CA GLY A 864 -27.11 -19.06 7.89
C GLY A 864 -27.01 -18.03 6.77
N GLU A 865 -27.72 -16.92 6.97
CA GLU A 865 -27.64 -15.73 6.12
C GLU A 865 -26.80 -14.69 6.84
N ALA A 866 -25.57 -14.46 6.37
CA ALA A 866 -24.70 -13.44 6.91
C ALA A 866 -24.64 -12.21 5.99
N ILE A 867 -24.48 -11.03 6.58
CA ILE A 867 -24.33 -9.76 5.86
C ILE A 867 -23.23 -8.94 6.52
N SER A 868 -22.34 -8.35 5.73
CA SER A 868 -21.31 -7.47 6.28
C SER A 868 -21.88 -6.14 6.75
N GLY A 869 -21.20 -5.46 7.68
CA GLY A 869 -21.60 -4.15 8.19
C GLY A 869 -21.89 -3.12 7.09
N PRO A 870 -20.97 -2.92 6.11
CA PRO A 870 -21.22 -2.02 4.98
C PRO A 870 -22.46 -2.41 4.16
N ALA A 871 -22.72 -3.71 4.00
CA ALA A 871 -23.89 -4.21 3.29
C ALA A 871 -25.19 -3.97 4.07
N LEU A 872 -25.18 -4.15 5.38
CA LEU A 872 -26.32 -3.80 6.23
C LEU A 872 -26.59 -2.29 6.16
N GLU A 873 -25.57 -1.44 6.29
CA GLU A 873 -25.74 0.02 6.19
C GLU A 873 -26.35 0.45 4.85
N ALA A 874 -25.90 -0.14 3.74
CA ALA A 874 -26.46 0.10 2.43
C ALA A 874 -27.93 -0.34 2.35
N TYR A 875 -28.25 -1.53 2.86
CA TYR A 875 -29.62 -2.04 2.95
C TYR A 875 -30.53 -1.12 3.77
N LEU A 876 -30.10 -0.73 4.98
CA LEU A 876 -30.82 0.18 5.85
C LEU A 876 -31.10 1.51 5.16
N ARG A 877 -30.13 2.04 4.41
CA ARG A 877 -30.25 3.30 3.65
C ARG A 877 -31.28 3.19 2.52
N GLN A 878 -31.23 2.11 1.74
CA GLN A 878 -32.15 1.93 0.60
C GLN A 878 -33.59 1.61 1.06
N CYS A 879 -33.76 1.00 2.23
CA CYS A 879 -35.08 0.66 2.79
C CYS A 879 -35.69 1.77 3.67
N ARG A 880 -35.07 2.94 3.83
CA ARG A 880 -35.57 4.01 4.73
C ARG A 880 -36.98 4.51 4.39
N HIS A 881 -37.37 4.40 3.12
CA HIS A 881 -38.68 4.87 2.64
C HIS A 881 -39.82 3.90 2.94
N SER A 882 -39.53 2.63 3.26
CA SER A 882 -40.52 1.57 3.49
C SER A 882 -40.47 1.01 4.91
N ARG A 883 -39.36 1.19 5.63
CA ARG A 883 -39.13 0.61 6.95
C ARG A 883 -38.44 1.59 7.90
N ARG A 884 -38.80 1.51 9.18
CA ARG A 884 -38.11 2.17 10.29
C ARG A 884 -37.18 1.18 10.98
N PHE A 885 -35.91 1.52 11.07
CA PHE A 885 -34.89 0.71 11.73
C PHE A 885 -34.42 1.33 13.04
N PHE A 886 -34.18 0.52 14.07
CA PHE A 886 -33.60 0.96 15.34
C PHE A 886 -32.76 -0.16 15.98
N PRO A 887 -31.68 0.20 16.69
CA PRO A 887 -30.88 -0.77 17.43
C PRO A 887 -31.58 -1.20 18.72
N VAL A 888 -31.38 -2.45 19.12
CA VAL A 888 -31.82 -3.02 20.40
C VAL A 888 -30.64 -3.74 21.03
N HIS A 889 -30.37 -3.43 22.29
CA HIS A 889 -29.37 -4.11 23.11
C HIS A 889 -30.09 -4.82 24.24
N ILE A 890 -30.03 -6.16 24.27
CA ILE A 890 -30.75 -6.96 25.25
C ILE A 890 -29.83 -8.01 25.84
N ARG A 891 -29.86 -8.16 27.16
CA ARG A 891 -29.13 -9.24 27.84
C ARG A 891 -29.95 -10.53 27.75
N PRO A 892 -29.35 -11.72 27.58
CA PRO A 892 -30.10 -12.97 27.60
C PRO A 892 -30.94 -13.15 28.87
N GLN A 893 -30.53 -12.57 30.00
CA GLN A 893 -31.27 -12.58 31.26
C GLN A 893 -32.60 -11.81 31.19
N GLU A 894 -32.74 -10.84 30.28
CA GLU A 894 -33.93 -10.01 30.07
C GLU A 894 -34.94 -10.67 29.12
N LEU A 895 -34.57 -11.78 28.47
CA LEU A 895 -35.46 -12.55 27.60
C LEU A 895 -36.50 -13.34 28.41
N HIS A 896 -37.64 -13.64 27.79
CA HIS A 896 -38.71 -14.43 28.39
C HIS A 896 -38.18 -15.80 28.90
N PRO A 897 -38.65 -16.33 30.06
CA PRO A 897 -38.16 -17.58 30.62
C PRO A 897 -38.11 -18.75 29.63
N GLU A 898 -39.14 -18.89 28.79
CA GLU A 898 -39.21 -19.93 27.75
C GLU A 898 -38.02 -19.88 26.75
N ILE A 899 -37.57 -18.68 26.38
CA ILE A 899 -36.41 -18.49 25.50
C ILE A 899 -35.12 -18.82 26.24
N ARG A 900 -35.00 -18.42 27.52
CA ARG A 900 -33.80 -18.65 28.35
C ARG A 900 -33.59 -20.11 28.70
N GLU A 901 -34.67 -20.85 28.90
CA GLU A 901 -34.67 -22.28 29.23
C GLU A 901 -34.36 -23.15 28.00
N ARG A 902 -34.73 -22.68 26.80
CA ARG A 902 -34.52 -23.40 25.54
C ARG A 902 -33.14 -23.18 24.94
N PHE A 903 -32.60 -21.96 25.01
CA PHE A 903 -31.39 -21.60 24.25
C PHE A 903 -30.17 -21.27 25.12
N PHE A 904 -29.00 -21.65 24.61
CA PHE A 904 -27.70 -21.20 25.11
C PHE A 904 -27.24 -19.95 24.36
N PHE A 905 -27.06 -18.86 25.10
CA PHE A 905 -26.50 -17.61 24.59
C PHE A 905 -25.08 -17.43 25.13
N GLU A 906 -24.10 -17.42 24.23
CA GLU A 906 -22.69 -17.17 24.57
C GLU A 906 -22.42 -15.69 24.88
N GLN A 907 -23.13 -14.79 24.21
CA GLN A 907 -22.93 -13.35 24.36
C GLN A 907 -23.68 -12.81 25.57
N GLU A 908 -23.01 -11.99 26.38
CA GLU A 908 -23.64 -11.29 27.52
C GLU A 908 -24.70 -10.26 27.07
N VAL A 909 -24.52 -9.67 25.88
CA VAL A 909 -25.43 -8.71 25.27
C VAL A 909 -25.66 -9.08 23.82
N LEU A 910 -26.93 -9.18 23.42
CA LEU A 910 -27.36 -9.34 22.04
C LEU A 910 -27.57 -7.95 21.43
N ASN A 911 -26.77 -7.62 20.41
CA ASN A 911 -26.92 -6.41 19.63
C ASN A 911 -27.76 -6.71 18.39
N LEU A 912 -28.95 -6.15 18.32
CA LEU A 912 -29.91 -6.35 17.24
C LEU A 912 -30.18 -5.04 16.51
N VAL A 913 -30.47 -5.12 15.22
CA VAL A 913 -31.10 -4.03 14.45
C VAL A 913 -32.45 -4.54 13.97
N ILE A 914 -33.52 -3.89 14.41
CA ILE A 914 -34.90 -4.28 14.09
C ILE A 914 -35.50 -3.28 13.11
N GLY A 915 -36.04 -3.79 12.01
CA GLY A 915 -36.74 -3.06 10.97
C GLY A 915 -38.23 -3.37 10.97
N ILE A 916 -39.05 -2.39 11.34
CA ILE A 916 -40.51 -2.46 11.30
C ILE A 916 -41.02 -1.81 10.01
N PRO A 917 -41.94 -2.44 9.26
CA PRO A 917 -42.55 -1.82 8.09
C PRO A 917 -43.40 -0.60 8.47
N LEU A 918 -43.38 0.44 7.62
CA LEU A 918 -44.15 1.66 7.86
C LEU A 918 -45.66 1.49 7.62
N ASP A 919 -46.07 0.45 6.90
CA ASP A 919 -47.46 0.16 6.54
C ASP A 919 -48.15 -0.87 7.46
N GLU A 920 -47.47 -1.28 8.55
CA GLU A 920 -47.92 -2.26 9.57
C GLU A 920 -48.31 -3.66 9.03
N LYS A 921 -48.09 -3.95 7.73
CA LYS A 921 -48.53 -5.22 7.10
C LYS A 921 -47.39 -6.12 6.62
N GLY A 922 -46.13 -5.74 6.84
CA GLY A 922 -44.94 -6.52 6.46
C GLY A 922 -44.29 -7.34 7.59
N PRO A 923 -43.43 -8.32 7.26
CA PRO A 923 -42.66 -9.06 8.26
C PRO A 923 -41.57 -8.18 8.90
N LEU A 924 -41.24 -8.47 10.16
CA LEU A 924 -40.09 -7.87 10.86
C LEU A 924 -38.77 -8.30 10.23
N HIS A 925 -37.84 -7.34 10.08
CA HIS A 925 -36.47 -7.62 9.66
C HIS A 925 -35.56 -7.50 10.88
N ILE A 926 -34.89 -8.58 11.26
CA ILE A 926 -34.04 -8.62 12.44
C ILE A 926 -32.63 -9.00 12.01
N PHE A 927 -31.65 -8.16 12.36
CA PHE A 927 -30.24 -8.41 12.11
C PHE A 927 -29.52 -8.52 13.46
N ARG A 928 -28.80 -9.61 13.70
CA ARG A 928 -28.03 -9.80 14.94
C ARG A 928 -26.55 -9.64 14.66
N GLN A 929 -25.87 -8.77 15.40
CA GLN A 929 -24.42 -8.62 15.29
C GLN A 929 -23.73 -9.89 15.80
N VAL A 930 -22.95 -10.52 14.92
CA VAL A 930 -22.24 -11.76 15.22
C VAL A 930 -20.89 -11.45 15.88
N GLY A 931 -20.11 -10.57 15.25
CA GLY A 931 -18.75 -10.25 15.69
C GLY A 931 -17.91 -9.57 14.60
N LEU A 932 -16.60 -9.54 14.81
CA LEU A 932 -15.60 -8.99 13.89
C LEU A 932 -14.77 -10.14 13.31
N VAL A 933 -14.63 -10.19 11.98
CA VAL A 933 -13.76 -11.14 11.27
C VAL A 933 -12.76 -10.40 10.40
N VAL A 934 -11.53 -10.92 10.32
CA VAL A 934 -10.51 -10.42 9.39
C VAL A 934 -10.33 -11.46 8.29
N PHE A 935 -10.89 -11.19 7.12
CA PHE A 935 -10.69 -12.06 5.97
C PHE A 935 -9.26 -11.88 5.43
N ARG A 936 -8.54 -12.99 5.20
CA ARG A 936 -7.14 -12.94 4.71
C ARG A 936 -7.07 -12.40 3.27
N GLY A 937 -5.91 -11.92 2.81
CA GLY A 937 -5.63 -11.66 1.39
C GLY A 937 -6.37 -10.50 0.73
N PHE A 938 -6.61 -9.41 1.47
CA PHE A 938 -7.12 -8.13 0.96
C PHE A 938 -6.05 -7.04 1.05
N GLU A 939 -6.12 -6.01 0.20
CA GLU A 939 -5.17 -4.88 0.17
C GLU A 939 -5.08 -4.12 1.50
N ARG A 940 -6.13 -4.22 2.34
CA ARG A 940 -6.15 -3.76 3.74
C ARG A 940 -6.80 -4.82 4.61
N ASN A 941 -6.03 -5.46 5.50
CA ASN A 941 -6.53 -6.39 6.53
C ASN A 941 -7.44 -5.65 7.55
N ARG A 942 -8.64 -5.26 7.13
CA ARG A 942 -9.59 -4.50 7.94
C ARG A 942 -10.57 -5.46 8.64
N PRO A 943 -10.73 -5.35 9.97
CA PRO A 943 -11.80 -6.04 10.68
C PRO A 943 -13.15 -5.66 10.09
N THR A 944 -13.93 -6.67 9.68
CA THR A 944 -15.27 -6.49 9.13
C THR A 944 -16.29 -6.97 10.15
N VAL A 945 -17.23 -6.10 10.51
CA VAL A 945 -18.37 -6.48 11.36
C VAL A 945 -19.31 -7.34 10.53
N VAL A 946 -19.76 -8.45 11.09
CA VAL A 946 -20.72 -9.36 10.45
C VAL A 946 -22.00 -9.40 11.26
N TYR A 947 -23.12 -9.40 10.54
CA TYR A 947 -24.47 -9.58 11.07
C TYR A 947 -25.08 -10.85 10.49
N GLU A 948 -25.96 -11.47 11.25
CA GLU A 948 -26.82 -12.57 10.81
C GLU A 948 -28.23 -12.04 10.56
N ILE A 949 -28.84 -12.42 9.45
CA ILE A 949 -30.23 -12.11 9.12
C ILE A 949 -31.12 -13.17 9.78
N LEU A 950 -31.94 -12.76 10.75
CA LEU A 950 -32.86 -13.65 11.44
C LEU A 950 -34.23 -13.60 10.77
N ARG A 951 -34.57 -14.68 10.06
CA ARG A 951 -35.86 -14.84 9.37
C ARG A 951 -36.96 -15.34 10.31
N PRO A 952 -38.25 -15.17 9.97
CA PRO A 952 -39.38 -15.72 10.74
C PRO A 952 -39.34 -17.25 10.93
N SER A 953 -38.59 -17.96 10.07
CA SER A 953 -38.36 -19.40 10.19
C SER A 953 -37.39 -19.78 11.31
N SER A 954 -36.62 -18.83 11.85
CA SER A 954 -35.67 -19.05 12.95
C SER A 954 -36.39 -19.50 14.22
N PRO A 955 -35.91 -20.54 14.93
CA PRO A 955 -36.49 -20.99 16.19
C PRO A 955 -36.63 -19.90 17.25
N LEU A 956 -35.67 -18.94 17.27
CA LEU A 956 -35.71 -17.81 18.18
C LEU A 956 -36.81 -16.82 17.79
N VAL A 957 -36.92 -16.47 16.50
CA VAL A 957 -37.89 -15.48 16.01
C VAL A 957 -39.32 -15.98 16.13
N LYS A 958 -39.56 -17.30 16.08
CA LYS A 958 -40.90 -17.87 16.31
C LYS A 958 -41.43 -17.67 17.74
N LEU A 959 -40.55 -17.37 18.69
CA LEU A 959 -40.89 -17.16 20.11
C LEU A 959 -40.89 -15.66 20.49
N ILE A 960 -40.58 -14.78 19.55
CA ILE A 960 -40.58 -13.31 19.68
C ILE A 960 -41.78 -12.79 18.91
#